data_AF-A0AAF5DJN0-F1
#
_entry.id   AF-A0AAF5DJN0-F1
#
_cell.length_a   1.000
_cell.length_b   1.000
_cell.length_c   1.000
_cell.angle_alpha   90.00
_cell.angle_beta   90.00
_cell.angle_gamma   90.00
#
_symmetry.space_group_name_H-M   'P 1'
#
loop_
_entity.id
_entity.type
_entity.pdbx_description
1 polymer ?
#
loop_
_entity_poly.entity_id
_entity_poly.type
_entity_poly.pdbx_seq_one_letter_code
_entity_poly.pdbx_strand_id
1 'polypeptide(L)'
;FNIINKMLVNNILYVIILVYFTNNSIIYGCPSQMNNDCYSGFISETQNVQQIDTITCKADLKQNWCTVVYSPQTQESIPQCGDLLGEIQDSGCKTVKKMDGSDCLFCCCKGTLCNDPSVFLNIASNRHLYLPNNILTIFIFSITVAILANWGDHLQDVGAPNYSCDPVLFKKSASVPKSVHSLRPADIKHVMALGDSLTAANGAGAEDPISILLQYRGLAFLAGGDKGLEKHITIPNILKKYNSELFGYSLGIGSPDVWPVSFLNAAVPGAVASDLLGQARDLVHKLKSHPNIIDMKEDWKLLNIFIGGNDACHFCNHPQDSPKTFADQIGEAIQFIKDNVPRVIVSLTGMLHLELVRQIDRNEFFCQALHVDECHCESDSDYTSAQISKLCNAMQDAEAELMTSGRFDTTDDFTVVVQPFFKNSTEPPRFANGTVDISFFAPDCFHFSQKGHAIVASHLWKNMLEPVGKKTEHIELGVPSLPLSCPDKTLYLFCYIILLKMNKNQLVLGIQNNSLSSTSRDVLRNYIKQLGKDDILKILLPFKHGLLHEKTKLYIDTTKISLDYVIIPITIEEFLNDAGNEWKQWYHNIKPDLYRRKDLLEETKISNFNFNRTTTILLDGSNDESEIDDISIDLPPTDFIKEYVNKMPLKKKKHLLSCAKNGLITDTSLINIPNINESNSIEVQFKKILLIIQAENENLLSRQRDKHWFYKILTSAHFSSGNFSPSNRLECDLRKLQVARQHMSIWYTIIFAFMTLTTFASHIWSTVTNYEEMQNLLSITIGLLVFTSAIISALVYLVSYMVAFLFCTENTLKEKGLSDHIPVNPSPIYNYFSELHHYKIRIKITKIIQFIFLWYTMALSVFAHINGLNIYPALACVLSNGFGLTLFNRIAIFFRDCRSSSDGKKMAPPGIYGEPKIIPNDDGTVLLEFIATGRVDTSKTKWFFGETDITSDSGYKMSSSDEGGKRFKMTCHILKFDKSKAGEYKAKVFSGDGENSCTFTVNCGNAPEFYDKPKIVQKDDGNIICIKVRAKSHLEMKAEWFKDEKPIKGTDRIKITSKKDSKDKDGILFLLEIIGPQKDDEAKYKCIVKNAEGQNQQSLNLVFG
;
A
#
# COMPACT_ATOMS: atom_id res chain seq x y z
N PHE A 1 0.95 -42.03 -50.35
CA PHE A 1 0.39 -43.03 -49.41
C PHE A 1 1.12 -43.05 -48.06
N ASN A 2 2.40 -43.42 -47.94
CA ASN A 2 3.08 -43.49 -46.62
C ASN A 2 3.15 -42.17 -45.83
N ILE A 3 3.15 -41.01 -46.49
CA ILE A 3 3.07 -39.70 -45.83
C ILE A 3 1.65 -39.42 -45.30
N ILE A 4 0.61 -39.78 -46.08
CA ILE A 4 -0.81 -39.64 -45.70
C ILE A 4 -1.12 -40.52 -44.48
N ASN A 5 -0.56 -41.73 -44.40
CA ASN A 5 -0.73 -42.59 -43.22
C ASN A 5 -0.09 -42.01 -41.94
N LYS A 6 1.03 -41.27 -42.03
CA LYS A 6 1.59 -40.56 -40.87
C LYS A 6 0.75 -39.33 -40.47
N MET A 7 0.21 -38.59 -41.45
CA MET A 7 -0.65 -37.44 -41.18
C MET A 7 -2.01 -37.82 -40.61
N LEU A 8 -2.64 -38.91 -41.08
CA LEU A 8 -3.88 -39.41 -40.48
C LEU A 8 -3.62 -39.92 -39.06
N VAL A 9 -2.60 -40.75 -38.84
CA VAL A 9 -2.36 -41.32 -37.50
C VAL A 9 -2.06 -40.23 -36.47
N ASN A 10 -1.25 -39.21 -36.76
CA ASN A 10 -0.97 -38.17 -35.76
C ASN A 10 -2.12 -37.17 -35.54
N ASN A 11 -2.87 -36.77 -36.57
CA ASN A 11 -3.99 -35.84 -36.40
C ASN A 11 -5.24 -36.52 -35.81
N ILE A 12 -5.50 -37.77 -36.21
CA ILE A 12 -6.51 -38.59 -35.53
C ILE A 12 -6.02 -38.88 -34.11
N LEU A 13 -4.73 -39.10 -33.83
CA LEU A 13 -4.26 -39.23 -32.46
C LEU A 13 -4.41 -37.93 -31.66
N TYR A 14 -4.26 -36.72 -32.23
CA TYR A 14 -4.50 -35.48 -31.48
C TYR A 14 -5.98 -35.22 -31.17
N VAL A 15 -6.88 -35.52 -32.12
CA VAL A 15 -8.34 -35.42 -31.93
C VAL A 15 -8.87 -36.55 -31.04
N ILE A 16 -8.32 -37.77 -31.15
CA ILE A 16 -8.60 -38.88 -30.22
C ILE A 16 -7.95 -38.61 -28.87
N ILE A 17 -6.81 -37.95 -28.75
CA ILE A 17 -6.28 -37.49 -27.45
C ILE A 17 -7.32 -36.57 -26.78
N LEU A 18 -7.86 -35.58 -27.49
CA LEU A 18 -8.90 -34.69 -26.94
C LEU A 18 -10.29 -35.33 -26.72
N VAL A 19 -10.59 -36.50 -27.31
CA VAL A 19 -11.90 -37.17 -27.21
C VAL A 19 -11.87 -38.48 -26.39
N TYR A 20 -10.71 -39.12 -26.26
CA TYR A 20 -10.49 -40.40 -25.55
C TYR A 20 -9.81 -40.21 -24.18
N PHE A 21 -9.25 -39.03 -23.85
CA PHE A 21 -8.86 -38.68 -22.47
C PHE A 21 -10.08 -38.35 -21.57
N THR A 22 -11.12 -39.18 -21.67
CA THR A 22 -12.26 -39.20 -20.74
C THR A 22 -12.35 -40.51 -19.94
N ASN A 23 -11.44 -41.47 -20.16
CA ASN A 23 -11.26 -42.66 -19.31
C ASN A 23 -9.76 -43.05 -19.19
N ASN A 24 -9.33 -43.40 -17.97
CA ASN A 24 -8.02 -43.91 -17.55
C ASN A 24 -6.80 -42.95 -17.54
N SER A 25 -6.59 -42.37 -16.36
CA SER A 25 -5.32 -42.24 -15.60
C SER A 25 -3.96 -42.19 -16.32
N ILE A 26 -3.43 -40.97 -16.51
CA ILE A 26 -2.01 -40.60 -16.73
C ILE A 26 -1.81 -39.25 -16.02
N ILE A 27 -1.04 -39.03 -14.94
CA ILE A 27 0.36 -39.36 -14.57
C ILE A 27 1.43 -38.75 -15.50
N TYR A 28 1.74 -37.46 -15.29
CA TYR A 28 3.07 -36.84 -15.42
C TYR A 28 3.12 -35.66 -14.43
N GLY A 29 4.21 -35.32 -13.74
CA GLY A 29 5.58 -35.82 -13.77
C GLY A 29 6.52 -34.67 -13.40
N CYS A 30 7.11 -34.66 -12.21
CA CYS A 30 8.03 -33.58 -11.81
C CYS A 30 9.30 -33.60 -12.66
N PRO A 31 9.73 -32.46 -13.25
CA PRO A 31 11.05 -32.36 -13.86
C PRO A 31 12.15 -32.46 -12.79
N SER A 32 13.23 -33.16 -13.13
CA SER A 32 14.33 -33.56 -12.25
C SER A 32 14.98 -32.44 -11.44
N GLN A 33 15.19 -32.66 -10.14
CA GLN A 33 16.27 -32.01 -9.38
C GLN A 33 17.59 -32.79 -9.53
N MET A 34 18.73 -32.10 -9.55
CA MET A 34 20.05 -32.72 -9.39
C MET A 34 20.30 -33.08 -7.92
N ASN A 35 19.68 -34.18 -7.46
CA ASN A 35 20.20 -35.10 -6.43
C ASN A 35 19.19 -36.25 -6.22
N ASN A 36 19.54 -37.40 -6.79
CA ASN A 36 18.93 -38.74 -6.88
C ASN A 36 17.90 -39.32 -5.86
N ASP A 37 17.22 -38.57 -4.99
CA ASP A 37 16.22 -39.12 -4.06
C ASP A 37 14.81 -38.52 -4.25
N CYS A 38 14.08 -39.03 -5.25
CA CYS A 38 12.62 -38.85 -5.35
C CYS A 38 11.89 -40.15 -4.98
N TYR A 39 11.28 -40.19 -3.80
CA TYR A 39 10.34 -41.26 -3.42
C TYR A 39 9.00 -41.03 -4.12
N SER A 40 8.47 -42.09 -4.76
CA SER A 40 7.23 -42.03 -5.53
C SER A 40 6.06 -42.62 -4.74
N GLY A 41 5.21 -41.75 -4.20
CA GLY A 41 3.92 -42.14 -3.63
C GLY A 41 2.91 -42.52 -4.71
N PHE A 42 2.86 -43.80 -5.10
CA PHE A 42 1.81 -44.31 -5.98
C PHE A 42 0.49 -44.47 -5.20
N ILE A 43 -0.57 -43.78 -5.64
CA ILE A 43 -1.95 -44.21 -5.37
C ILE A 43 -2.47 -44.88 -6.64
N SER A 44 -2.42 -46.21 -6.66
CA SER A 44 -3.11 -47.02 -7.66
C SER A 44 -4.55 -47.23 -7.22
N GLU A 45 -5.51 -47.02 -8.13
CA GLU A 45 -6.96 -47.28 -7.90
C GLU A 45 -7.30 -48.78 -7.70
N THR A 46 -6.30 -49.66 -7.60
CA THR A 46 -6.47 -51.11 -7.46
C THR A 46 -6.22 -51.65 -6.04
N GLN A 47 -5.89 -50.80 -5.06
CA GLN A 47 -5.71 -51.24 -3.66
C GLN A 47 -6.77 -50.66 -2.71
N ASN A 48 -7.34 -51.56 -1.92
CA ASN A 48 -8.42 -51.27 -0.98
C ASN A 48 -7.87 -50.51 0.24
N VAL A 49 -8.51 -49.41 0.65
CA VAL A 49 -7.95 -48.37 1.53
C VAL A 49 -7.72 -48.82 3.00
N GLN A 50 -7.95 -50.09 3.32
CA GLN A 50 -7.87 -50.65 4.68
C GLN A 50 -6.49 -51.23 5.07
N GLN A 51 -5.43 -51.05 4.29
CA GLN A 51 -4.11 -51.69 4.52
C GLN A 51 -2.90 -50.74 4.70
N ILE A 52 -3.09 -49.43 4.82
CA ILE A 52 -1.97 -48.50 5.05
C ILE A 52 -1.64 -48.46 6.55
N ASP A 53 -0.49 -49.01 6.94
CA ASP A 53 -0.01 -49.00 8.32
C ASP A 53 0.92 -47.81 8.65
N THR A 54 1.25 -47.67 9.94
CA THR A 54 2.03 -46.54 10.48
C THR A 54 3.52 -46.57 10.12
N ILE A 55 4.04 -47.65 9.53
CA ILE A 55 5.45 -47.78 9.14
C ILE A 55 5.67 -47.03 7.82
N THR A 56 4.70 -47.09 6.91
CA THR A 56 4.77 -46.47 5.58
C THR A 56 4.96 -44.94 5.67
N CYS A 57 4.25 -44.25 6.57
CA CYS A 57 4.38 -42.79 6.73
C CYS A 57 5.73 -42.31 7.32
N LYS A 58 6.52 -43.18 7.96
CA LYS A 58 7.78 -42.76 8.63
C LYS A 58 9.01 -42.73 7.72
N ALA A 59 8.95 -43.32 6.53
CA ALA A 59 10.06 -43.33 5.59
C ALA A 59 10.16 -42.03 4.77
N ASP A 60 9.04 -41.57 4.22
CA ASP A 60 9.03 -40.54 3.16
C ASP A 60 8.95 -39.08 3.67
N LEU A 61 8.58 -38.85 4.95
CA LEU A 61 8.23 -37.52 5.47
C LEU A 61 9.35 -36.80 6.25
N LYS A 62 10.61 -36.91 5.81
CA LYS A 62 11.76 -36.27 6.50
C LYS A 62 11.99 -34.78 6.22
N GLN A 63 11.13 -34.09 5.46
CA GLN A 63 11.25 -32.64 5.25
C GLN A 63 9.90 -31.90 5.25
N ASN A 64 9.64 -31.15 6.33
CA ASN A 64 8.81 -29.93 6.48
C ASN A 64 7.36 -29.86 5.92
N TRP A 65 6.78 -30.91 5.35
CA TRP A 65 5.39 -30.91 4.87
C TRP A 65 4.60 -32.03 5.55
N CYS A 66 3.56 -31.68 6.31
CA CYS A 66 2.66 -32.65 6.93
C CYS A 66 1.21 -32.23 6.64
N THR A 67 0.63 -32.82 5.60
CA THR A 67 -0.81 -32.79 5.35
C THR A 67 -1.39 -34.12 5.78
N VAL A 68 -2.22 -34.11 6.82
CA VAL A 68 -2.90 -35.31 7.29
C VAL A 68 -4.21 -35.47 6.54
N VAL A 69 -4.36 -36.61 5.88
CA VAL A 69 -5.61 -37.03 5.23
C VAL A 69 -6.35 -37.95 6.19
N TYR A 70 -7.48 -37.49 6.73
CA TYR A 70 -8.32 -38.27 7.63
C TYR A 70 -9.54 -38.84 6.89
N SER A 71 -9.73 -40.16 6.99
CA SER A 71 -10.91 -40.87 6.48
C SER A 71 -11.91 -41.09 7.61
N PRO A 72 -13.15 -40.55 7.54
CA PRO A 72 -14.15 -40.71 8.60
C PRO A 72 -14.62 -42.15 8.86
N GLN A 73 -14.22 -43.12 8.02
CA GLN A 73 -14.72 -44.50 8.04
C GLN A 73 -13.87 -45.47 8.89
N THR A 74 -12.70 -45.05 9.37
CA THR A 74 -11.79 -45.88 10.19
C THR A 74 -11.42 -45.13 11.47
N GLN A 75 -12.06 -45.49 12.59
CA GLN A 75 -11.96 -44.80 13.88
C GLN A 75 -10.63 -45.01 14.64
N GLU A 76 -9.56 -45.45 13.97
CA GLU A 76 -8.32 -45.87 14.62
C GLU A 76 -7.09 -45.09 14.11
N SER A 77 -6.20 -44.77 15.06
CA SER A 77 -4.93 -44.03 14.98
C SER A 77 -5.00 -42.48 14.92
N ILE A 78 -4.35 -41.86 15.92
CA ILE A 78 -4.05 -40.43 15.98
C ILE A 78 -2.76 -40.19 15.16
N PRO A 79 -2.73 -39.27 14.19
CA PRO A 79 -1.58 -39.08 13.30
C PRO A 79 -0.47 -38.23 13.97
N GLN A 80 0.78 -38.70 13.89
CA GLN A 80 1.96 -37.93 14.30
C GLN A 80 2.32 -36.88 13.22
N CYS A 81 2.52 -35.63 13.63
CA CYS A 81 2.99 -34.54 12.76
C CYS A 81 4.49 -34.31 12.99
N GLY A 82 5.32 -35.02 12.23
CA GLY A 82 6.78 -35.05 12.41
C GLY A 82 7.19 -35.81 13.68
N ASP A 83 8.37 -35.47 14.22
CA ASP A 83 8.98 -36.16 15.38
C ASP A 83 8.34 -35.83 16.75
N LEU A 84 7.26 -35.03 16.78
CA LEU A 84 6.55 -34.64 18.02
C LEU A 84 5.04 -34.92 17.91
N LEU A 85 4.44 -35.29 19.04
CA LEU A 85 2.98 -35.42 19.20
C LEU A 85 2.34 -34.01 19.25
N GLY A 86 1.91 -33.52 18.08
CA GLY A 86 1.18 -32.25 17.96
C GLY A 86 -0.34 -32.42 17.90
N GLU A 87 -1.08 -31.51 18.54
CA GLU A 87 -2.54 -31.46 18.45
C GLU A 87 -3.00 -30.96 17.06
N ILE A 88 -4.03 -31.60 16.52
CA ILE A 88 -4.80 -31.07 15.38
C ILE A 88 -5.64 -29.88 15.88
N GLN A 89 -5.74 -28.80 15.10
CA GLN A 89 -6.78 -27.78 15.34
C GLN A 89 -8.08 -28.21 14.66
N ASP A 90 -9.13 -28.47 15.43
CA ASP A 90 -10.49 -28.76 14.90
C ASP A 90 -10.99 -27.66 13.95
N SER A 91 -10.58 -26.41 14.16
CA SER A 91 -10.88 -25.26 13.29
C SER A 91 -10.09 -25.20 11.97
N GLY A 92 -9.10 -26.07 11.78
CA GLY A 92 -8.19 -26.10 10.63
C GLY A 92 -8.45 -27.20 9.61
N CYS A 93 -9.50 -28.01 9.81
CA CYS A 93 -9.86 -29.12 8.93
C CYS A 93 -10.89 -28.71 7.86
N LYS A 94 -10.73 -29.21 6.63
CA LYS A 94 -11.62 -28.90 5.50
C LYS A 94 -11.89 -30.14 4.65
N THR A 95 -13.17 -30.46 4.47
CA THR A 95 -13.60 -31.63 3.68
C THR A 95 -13.53 -31.35 2.18
N VAL A 96 -12.94 -32.26 1.43
CA VAL A 96 -12.83 -32.23 -0.03
C VAL A 96 -13.48 -33.49 -0.59
N LYS A 97 -14.34 -33.34 -1.61
CA LYS A 97 -14.91 -34.47 -2.34
C LYS A 97 -13.85 -35.11 -3.24
N LYS A 98 -13.66 -36.43 -3.15
CA LYS A 98 -12.95 -37.20 -4.16
C LYS A 98 -13.80 -37.35 -5.44
N MET A 99 -13.22 -37.84 -6.53
CA MET A 99 -13.93 -38.06 -7.79
C MET A 99 -15.08 -39.09 -7.67
N ASP A 100 -14.98 -40.04 -6.74
CA ASP A 100 -16.03 -41.02 -6.41
C ASP A 100 -17.17 -40.44 -5.55
N GLY A 101 -17.10 -39.15 -5.18
CA GLY A 101 -18.06 -38.48 -4.31
C GLY A 101 -17.89 -38.76 -2.80
N SER A 102 -16.89 -39.55 -2.40
CA SER A 102 -16.54 -39.76 -0.99
C SER A 102 -15.85 -38.53 -0.38
N ASP A 103 -16.05 -38.33 0.92
CA ASP A 103 -15.51 -37.19 1.66
C ASP A 103 -14.12 -37.49 2.21
N CYS A 104 -13.19 -36.55 1.99
CA CYS A 104 -11.79 -36.64 2.38
C CYS A 104 -11.44 -35.42 3.24
N LEU A 105 -11.08 -35.60 4.51
CA LEU A 105 -10.84 -34.49 5.42
C LEU A 105 -9.35 -34.09 5.42
N PHE A 106 -9.06 -32.86 4.97
CA PHE A 106 -7.72 -32.27 5.00
C PHE A 106 -7.54 -31.43 6.25
N CYS A 107 -6.63 -31.82 7.15
CA CYS A 107 -6.34 -31.10 8.39
C CYS A 107 -4.90 -30.55 8.39
N CYS A 108 -4.72 -29.33 8.92
CA CYS A 108 -3.41 -28.72 9.16
C CYS A 108 -3.01 -28.83 10.64
N CYS A 109 -1.76 -29.16 10.91
CA CYS A 109 -1.22 -29.26 12.27
C CYS A 109 -0.82 -27.89 12.84
N LYS A 110 -1.11 -27.71 14.15
CA LYS A 110 -0.91 -26.49 14.93
C LYS A 110 0.57 -26.09 14.95
N GLY A 111 0.90 -24.92 14.39
CA GLY A 111 2.28 -24.37 14.36
C GLY A 111 2.92 -24.27 12.97
N THR A 112 2.21 -24.61 11.89
CA THR A 112 2.69 -24.44 10.50
C THR A 112 2.07 -23.20 9.82
N LEU A 113 2.69 -22.70 8.74
CA LEU A 113 2.18 -21.54 7.97
C LEU A 113 0.80 -21.77 7.31
N CYS A 114 0.35 -23.03 7.23
CA CYS A 114 -0.93 -23.42 6.66
C CYS A 114 -2.10 -23.25 7.63
N ASN A 115 -2.37 -22.02 8.06
CA ASN A 115 -3.57 -21.69 8.85
C ASN A 115 -4.87 -21.57 8.01
N ASP A 116 -4.79 -21.76 6.68
CA ASP A 116 -5.97 -21.81 5.79
C ASP A 116 -5.78 -22.83 4.64
N PRO A 117 -6.52 -23.96 4.62
CA PRO A 117 -6.53 -24.91 3.51
C PRO A 117 -6.97 -24.34 2.15
N SER A 118 -7.54 -23.13 2.12
CA SER A 118 -7.95 -22.45 0.88
C SER A 118 -6.79 -22.07 -0.04
N VAL A 119 -5.56 -22.00 0.46
CA VAL A 119 -4.37 -21.70 -0.37
C VAL A 119 -4.08 -22.83 -1.35
N PHE A 120 -4.10 -24.08 -0.87
CA PHE A 120 -3.96 -25.27 -1.73
C PHE A 120 -5.13 -25.40 -2.74
N LEU A 121 -6.35 -25.13 -2.28
CA LEU A 121 -7.54 -25.09 -3.14
C LEU A 121 -7.49 -23.99 -4.22
N ASN A 122 -6.84 -22.84 -3.95
CA ASN A 122 -6.61 -21.80 -4.96
C ASN A 122 -5.58 -22.22 -6.01
N ILE A 123 -4.51 -22.93 -5.62
CA ILE A 123 -3.51 -23.46 -6.58
C ILE A 123 -4.15 -24.50 -7.52
N ALA A 124 -5.06 -25.33 -7.00
CA ALA A 124 -5.85 -26.25 -7.81
C ALA A 124 -6.87 -25.54 -8.72
N SER A 125 -7.59 -24.53 -8.21
CA SER A 125 -8.67 -23.86 -8.96
C SER A 125 -8.21 -22.76 -9.93
N ASN A 126 -7.03 -22.17 -9.75
CA ASN A 126 -6.48 -21.18 -10.69
C ASN A 126 -6.01 -21.79 -12.03
N ARG A 127 -6.08 -23.12 -12.23
CA ARG A 127 -5.80 -23.78 -13.52
C ARG A 127 -7.00 -23.80 -14.48
N HIS A 128 -8.10 -23.12 -14.16
CA HIS A 128 -9.24 -22.98 -15.05
C HIS A 128 -9.58 -21.50 -15.31
N LEU A 129 -9.74 -21.17 -16.60
CA LEU A 129 -10.19 -19.89 -17.23
C LEU A 129 -9.06 -18.84 -17.41
N TYR A 130 -8.83 -18.26 -18.59
CA TYR A 130 -9.78 -17.72 -19.58
C TYR A 130 -9.25 -17.87 -21.04
N LEU A 131 -10.03 -18.42 -21.98
CA LEU A 131 -9.86 -18.14 -23.43
C LEU A 131 -10.78 -16.96 -23.81
N PRO A 132 -10.42 -16.02 -24.71
CA PRO A 132 -11.26 -14.89 -25.11
C PRO A 132 -12.17 -15.16 -26.33
N ASN A 133 -13.36 -14.55 -26.33
CA ASN A 133 -14.47 -14.87 -27.25
C ASN A 133 -14.21 -14.49 -28.73
N ASN A 134 -14.00 -15.47 -29.61
CA ASN A 134 -14.43 -15.42 -31.04
C ASN A 134 -14.23 -16.76 -31.78
N ILE A 135 -15.28 -17.58 -31.85
CA ILE A 135 -15.22 -18.94 -32.44
C ILE A 135 -14.96 -18.94 -33.95
N LEU A 136 -15.42 -17.90 -34.69
CA LEU A 136 -15.25 -17.86 -36.14
C LEU A 136 -13.79 -17.59 -36.57
N THR A 137 -13.06 -16.77 -35.80
CA THR A 137 -11.63 -16.51 -36.04
C THR A 137 -10.78 -17.73 -35.70
N ILE A 138 -11.07 -18.40 -34.57
CA ILE A 138 -10.32 -19.58 -34.12
C ILE A 138 -10.46 -20.75 -35.13
N PHE A 139 -11.61 -20.93 -35.78
CA PHE A 139 -11.77 -22.04 -36.74
C PHE A 139 -10.92 -21.88 -38.01
N ILE A 140 -10.78 -20.64 -38.51
CA ILE A 140 -9.86 -20.35 -39.63
C ILE A 140 -8.41 -20.39 -39.14
N PHE A 141 -8.11 -19.77 -37.99
CA PHE A 141 -6.76 -19.75 -37.42
C PHE A 141 -6.24 -21.16 -37.11
N SER A 142 -7.09 -22.09 -36.66
CA SER A 142 -6.70 -23.49 -36.41
C SER A 142 -6.23 -24.21 -37.68
N ILE A 143 -6.86 -23.94 -38.82
CA ILE A 143 -6.51 -24.57 -40.11
C ILE A 143 -5.26 -23.90 -40.70
N THR A 144 -5.12 -22.58 -40.58
CA THR A 144 -3.90 -21.87 -41.02
C THR A 144 -2.71 -22.23 -40.13
N VAL A 145 -2.89 -22.32 -38.81
CA VAL A 145 -1.85 -22.77 -37.86
C VAL A 145 -1.51 -24.24 -38.07
N ALA A 146 -2.45 -25.14 -38.37
CA ALA A 146 -2.10 -26.53 -38.72
C ALA A 146 -1.30 -26.64 -40.04
N ILE A 147 -1.42 -25.67 -40.95
CA ILE A 147 -0.63 -25.59 -42.18
C ILE A 147 0.74 -24.91 -41.94
N LEU A 148 0.85 -24.01 -40.96
CA LEU A 148 2.09 -23.33 -40.57
C LEU A 148 2.92 -24.13 -39.53
N ALA A 149 2.29 -24.92 -38.67
CA ALA A 149 2.91 -25.76 -37.62
C ALA A 149 3.75 -26.93 -38.16
N ASN A 150 3.98 -26.98 -39.48
CA ASN A 150 5.01 -27.80 -40.11
C ASN A 150 6.40 -27.11 -40.07
N TRP A 151 6.52 -25.96 -39.42
CA TRP A 151 7.78 -25.30 -39.07
C TRP A 151 8.07 -25.54 -37.58
N GLY A 152 8.72 -26.66 -37.30
CA GLY A 152 9.26 -26.97 -35.97
C GLY A 152 10.54 -26.17 -35.68
N ASP A 153 10.49 -24.85 -35.89
CA ASP A 153 11.53 -23.94 -35.45
C ASP A 153 11.37 -23.75 -33.94
N HIS A 154 12.28 -24.34 -33.16
CA HIS A 154 12.42 -24.04 -31.74
C HIS A 154 12.37 -22.52 -31.54
N LEU A 155 11.51 -22.04 -30.63
CA LEU A 155 11.47 -20.64 -30.20
C LEU A 155 12.91 -20.10 -30.09
N GLN A 156 13.19 -18.99 -30.77
CA GLN A 156 14.54 -18.42 -30.77
C GLN A 156 14.95 -18.06 -29.34
N ASP A 157 16.23 -18.20 -29.03
CA ASP A 157 16.80 -17.87 -27.72
C ASP A 157 18.21 -17.29 -27.90
N VAL A 158 18.72 -16.60 -26.88
CA VAL A 158 20.08 -16.06 -26.89
C VAL A 158 20.82 -16.52 -25.63
N GLY A 159 21.89 -17.29 -25.84
CA GLY A 159 22.85 -17.69 -24.82
C GLY A 159 24.21 -17.02 -25.01
N ALA A 160 25.05 -17.08 -23.97
CA ALA A 160 26.43 -16.63 -23.96
C ALA A 160 27.39 -17.78 -23.58
N PRO A 161 27.53 -18.83 -24.43
CA PRO A 161 28.29 -20.04 -24.10
C PRO A 161 29.78 -19.80 -23.79
N ASN A 162 30.38 -18.80 -24.43
CA ASN A 162 31.79 -18.46 -24.29
C ASN A 162 32.04 -17.31 -23.30
N TYR A 163 31.11 -17.03 -22.38
CA TYR A 163 31.30 -15.96 -21.40
C TYR A 163 32.43 -16.29 -20.42
N SER A 164 33.49 -15.48 -20.45
CA SER A 164 34.64 -15.58 -19.58
C SER A 164 35.23 -14.20 -19.33
N CYS A 165 35.76 -14.01 -18.12
CA CYS A 165 36.43 -12.79 -17.66
C CYS A 165 37.77 -13.19 -17.02
N ASP A 166 38.57 -12.21 -16.59
CA ASP A 166 39.77 -12.50 -15.79
C ASP A 166 39.39 -13.33 -14.53
N PRO A 167 40.07 -14.45 -14.24
CA PRO A 167 39.80 -15.30 -13.07
C PRO A 167 39.75 -14.57 -11.72
N VAL A 168 40.35 -13.38 -11.58
CA VAL A 168 40.26 -12.57 -10.36
C VAL A 168 38.87 -11.96 -10.14
N LEU A 169 38.13 -11.69 -11.22
CA LEU A 169 36.82 -11.01 -11.19
C LEU A 169 35.69 -11.95 -10.72
N PHE A 170 35.85 -13.26 -10.90
CA PHE A 170 34.93 -14.27 -10.37
C PHE A 170 35.11 -14.52 -8.86
N LYS A 171 36.13 -13.94 -8.20
CA LYS A 171 36.36 -14.13 -6.77
C LYS A 171 35.53 -13.16 -5.93
N LYS A 172 34.75 -13.71 -5.00
CA LYS A 172 34.15 -12.99 -3.87
C LYS A 172 35.17 -12.13 -3.12
N SER A 173 34.70 -11.11 -2.45
CA SER A 173 35.51 -10.24 -1.60
C SER A 173 36.15 -11.01 -0.45
N ALA A 174 37.31 -10.54 0.02
CA ALA A 174 38.07 -11.20 1.10
C ALA A 174 37.30 -11.27 2.44
N SER A 175 36.37 -10.34 2.64
CA SER A 175 35.38 -10.31 3.72
C SER A 175 34.05 -9.84 3.14
N VAL A 176 32.92 -10.20 3.78
CA VAL A 176 31.59 -9.73 3.38
C VAL A 176 31.58 -8.18 3.32
N PRO A 177 31.30 -7.54 2.17
CA PRO A 177 31.32 -6.09 2.06
C PRO A 177 30.33 -5.43 3.02
N LYS A 178 30.74 -4.34 3.67
CA LYS A 178 29.85 -3.51 4.51
C LYS A 178 29.21 -2.34 3.75
N SER A 179 29.78 -2.00 2.60
CA SER A 179 29.33 -0.92 1.72
C SER A 179 29.03 -1.46 0.33
N VAL A 180 27.99 -0.95 -0.30
CA VAL A 180 27.63 -1.28 -1.69
C VAL A 180 28.73 -0.88 -2.68
N HIS A 181 29.49 0.19 -2.39
CA HIS A 181 30.63 0.63 -3.21
C HIS A 181 31.81 -0.37 -3.22
N SER A 182 31.76 -1.42 -2.40
CA SER A 182 32.75 -2.51 -2.35
C SER A 182 32.19 -3.85 -2.85
N LEU A 183 30.97 -3.88 -3.39
CA LEU A 183 30.24 -5.11 -3.69
C LEU A 183 30.67 -5.73 -5.03
N ARG A 184 31.13 -6.99 -5.02
CA ARG A 184 31.40 -7.76 -6.25
C ARG A 184 30.16 -8.55 -6.67
N PRO A 185 30.01 -8.93 -7.95
CA PRO A 185 28.95 -9.85 -8.36
C PRO A 185 28.93 -11.16 -7.56
N ALA A 186 30.12 -11.67 -7.21
CA ALA A 186 30.31 -12.88 -6.41
C ALA A 186 29.94 -12.75 -4.92
N ASP A 187 29.67 -11.53 -4.44
CA ASP A 187 29.21 -11.27 -3.06
C ASP A 187 27.68 -11.27 -2.96
N ILE A 188 26.97 -11.11 -4.08
CA ILE A 188 25.50 -11.17 -4.15
C ILE A 188 25.08 -12.62 -3.94
N LYS A 189 24.28 -12.87 -2.90
CA LYS A 189 23.74 -14.19 -2.57
C LYS A 189 22.29 -14.38 -2.99
N HIS A 190 21.49 -13.32 -2.95
CA HIS A 190 20.06 -13.40 -3.27
C HIS A 190 19.71 -12.48 -4.42
N VAL A 191 18.94 -12.97 -5.39
CA VAL A 191 18.26 -12.17 -6.41
C VAL A 191 16.77 -12.13 -6.12
N MET A 192 16.16 -10.97 -6.30
CA MET A 192 14.76 -10.69 -5.97
C MET A 192 14.15 -9.83 -7.08
N ALA A 193 12.84 -9.90 -7.28
CA ALA A 193 12.17 -9.04 -8.24
C ALA A 193 10.77 -8.57 -7.81
N LEU A 194 10.44 -7.34 -8.17
CA LEU A 194 9.12 -6.70 -8.07
C LEU A 194 8.77 -6.10 -9.44
N GLY A 195 7.49 -6.09 -9.79
CA GLY A 195 7.07 -5.60 -11.10
C GLY A 195 5.75 -6.19 -11.59
N ASP A 196 5.57 -6.13 -12.91
CA ASP A 196 4.36 -6.56 -13.61
C ASP A 196 4.54 -7.89 -14.37
N SER A 197 3.77 -8.09 -15.44
CA SER A 197 3.79 -9.25 -16.33
C SER A 197 5.09 -9.40 -17.13
N LEU A 198 5.80 -8.31 -17.45
CA LEU A 198 7.14 -8.39 -18.05
C LEU A 198 8.16 -8.89 -17.02
N THR A 199 8.01 -8.56 -15.74
CA THR A 199 8.86 -9.11 -14.68
C THR A 199 8.48 -10.55 -14.31
N ALA A 200 7.24 -10.97 -14.55
CA ALA A 200 6.77 -12.35 -14.42
C ALA A 200 7.02 -13.24 -15.66
N ALA A 201 7.52 -12.66 -16.76
CA ALA A 201 7.73 -13.31 -18.06
C ALA A 201 6.45 -14.00 -18.60
N ASN A 202 5.34 -13.27 -18.62
CA ASN A 202 4.14 -13.68 -19.33
C ASN A 202 4.46 -13.99 -20.80
N GLY A 203 3.99 -15.13 -21.29
CA GLY A 203 4.14 -15.52 -22.69
C GLY A 203 5.57 -15.78 -23.20
N ALA A 204 6.61 -15.68 -22.38
CA ALA A 204 8.00 -15.76 -22.88
C ALA A 204 8.33 -17.08 -23.60
N GLY A 205 7.77 -18.20 -23.14
CA GLY A 205 7.89 -19.52 -23.79
C GLY A 205 6.65 -19.93 -24.58
N ALA A 206 5.76 -19.00 -24.92
CA ALA A 206 4.52 -19.28 -25.64
C ALA A 206 4.75 -19.36 -27.16
N GLU A 207 4.31 -20.47 -27.77
CA GLU A 207 4.22 -20.64 -29.22
C GLU A 207 2.86 -20.19 -29.79
N ASP A 208 1.87 -19.95 -28.91
CA ASP A 208 0.50 -19.60 -29.26
C ASP A 208 -0.10 -18.52 -28.32
N PRO A 209 -1.13 -17.76 -28.75
CA PRO A 209 -1.68 -16.67 -27.95
C PRO A 209 -2.40 -17.07 -26.64
N ILE A 210 -2.83 -18.32 -26.47
CA ILE A 210 -3.48 -18.76 -25.22
C ILE A 210 -2.43 -18.95 -24.13
N SER A 211 -1.25 -19.43 -24.52
CA SER A 211 -0.09 -19.63 -23.63
C SER A 211 0.51 -18.34 -23.06
N ILE A 212 0.06 -17.15 -23.51
CA ILE A 212 0.47 -15.84 -22.98
C ILE A 212 0.10 -15.64 -21.50
N LEU A 213 -1.03 -16.22 -21.08
CA LEU A 213 -1.51 -16.16 -19.70
C LEU A 213 -0.58 -16.92 -18.72
N LEU A 214 0.33 -17.76 -19.24
CA LEU A 214 1.32 -18.47 -18.46
C LEU A 214 2.52 -17.57 -18.12
N GLN A 215 2.93 -17.61 -16.86
CA GLN A 215 4.03 -16.81 -16.31
C GLN A 215 5.30 -17.66 -16.31
N TYR A 216 6.12 -17.55 -17.35
CA TYR A 216 7.36 -18.30 -17.53
C TYR A 216 8.49 -17.70 -16.69
N ARG A 217 8.28 -17.56 -15.37
CA ARG A 217 9.18 -16.84 -14.46
C ARG A 217 10.64 -17.30 -14.54
N GLY A 218 10.88 -18.58 -14.83
CA GLY A 218 12.22 -19.12 -15.08
C GLY A 218 12.97 -18.50 -16.26
N LEU A 219 12.27 -17.90 -17.23
CA LEU A 219 12.81 -17.16 -18.39
C LEU A 219 12.83 -15.64 -18.19
N ALA A 220 12.48 -15.12 -17.00
CA ALA A 220 12.41 -13.68 -16.77
C ALA A 220 13.80 -13.03 -16.76
N PHE A 221 13.99 -12.00 -17.58
CA PHE A 221 15.29 -11.31 -17.72
C PHE A 221 15.92 -10.87 -16.37
N LEU A 222 15.09 -10.41 -15.42
CA LEU A 222 15.50 -9.96 -14.08
C LEU A 222 15.78 -11.08 -13.07
N ALA A 223 15.08 -12.20 -13.16
CA ALA A 223 14.96 -13.14 -12.03
C ALA A 223 14.82 -14.62 -12.43
N GLY A 224 14.77 -14.96 -13.71
CA GLY A 224 14.67 -16.33 -14.18
C GLY A 224 16.00 -17.07 -14.08
N GLY A 225 15.95 -18.34 -13.69
CA GLY A 225 17.10 -19.24 -13.60
C GLY A 225 16.99 -20.49 -14.48
N ASP A 226 16.00 -20.58 -15.37
CA ASP A 226 15.85 -21.70 -16.30
C ASP A 226 16.96 -21.69 -17.35
N LYS A 227 17.30 -22.91 -17.81
CA LYS A 227 18.45 -23.18 -18.69
C LYS A 227 19.76 -22.68 -18.01
N GLY A 228 20.89 -22.83 -18.67
CA GLY A 228 22.12 -22.16 -18.25
C GLY A 228 22.44 -20.96 -19.13
N LEU A 229 23.42 -20.16 -18.72
CA LEU A 229 23.84 -18.95 -19.45
C LEU A 229 24.20 -19.25 -20.91
N GLU A 230 24.73 -20.43 -21.19
CA GLU A 230 25.06 -20.91 -22.53
C GLU A 230 23.87 -21.08 -23.47
N LYS A 231 22.63 -21.05 -22.96
CA LYS A 231 21.39 -21.17 -23.74
C LYS A 231 20.45 -19.96 -23.60
N HIS A 232 20.38 -19.36 -22.41
CA HIS A 232 19.45 -18.27 -22.11
C HIS A 232 20.09 -17.27 -21.14
N ILE A 233 20.19 -16.01 -21.57
CA ILE A 233 20.76 -14.93 -20.76
C ILE A 233 19.70 -14.37 -19.82
N THR A 234 19.96 -14.41 -18.53
CA THR A 234 19.19 -13.71 -17.48
C THR A 234 20.18 -13.17 -16.45
N ILE A 235 19.80 -12.17 -15.65
CA ILE A 235 20.68 -11.68 -14.57
C ILE A 235 21.11 -12.81 -13.62
N PRO A 236 20.23 -13.74 -13.18
CA PRO A 236 20.67 -14.89 -12.38
C PRO A 236 21.56 -15.88 -13.14
N ASN A 237 21.33 -16.14 -14.44
CA ASN A 237 22.19 -17.03 -15.21
C ASN A 237 23.61 -16.46 -15.38
N ILE A 238 23.77 -15.14 -15.45
CA ILE A 238 25.08 -14.48 -15.42
C ILE A 238 25.69 -14.55 -14.01
N LEU A 239 24.94 -14.16 -12.97
CA LEU A 239 25.42 -14.16 -11.59
C LEU A 239 25.82 -15.56 -11.10
N LYS A 240 25.17 -16.64 -11.56
CA LYS A 240 25.55 -18.04 -11.29
C LYS A 240 27.00 -18.39 -11.74
N LYS A 241 27.62 -17.62 -12.63
CA LYS A 241 29.06 -17.76 -12.98
C LYS A 241 30.00 -17.12 -11.95
N TYR A 242 29.50 -16.20 -11.13
CA TYR A 242 30.23 -15.50 -10.06
C TYR A 242 29.98 -16.10 -8.68
N ASN A 243 28.76 -16.56 -8.42
CA ASN A 243 28.36 -17.26 -7.21
C ASN A 243 27.44 -18.43 -7.58
N SER A 244 27.92 -19.67 -7.43
CA SER A 244 27.10 -20.88 -7.68
C SER A 244 25.95 -21.04 -6.71
N GLU A 245 26.12 -20.53 -5.48
CA GLU A 245 25.16 -20.60 -4.37
C GLU A 245 24.15 -19.44 -4.40
N LEU A 246 23.92 -18.85 -5.58
CA LEU A 246 22.92 -17.80 -5.76
C LEU A 246 21.52 -18.37 -5.47
N PHE A 247 20.73 -17.67 -4.67
CA PHE A 247 19.35 -18.05 -4.31
C PHE A 247 18.33 -17.00 -4.76
N GLY A 248 17.06 -17.38 -4.79
CA GLY A 248 15.93 -16.47 -5.01
C GLY A 248 15.45 -16.33 -6.45
N TYR A 249 16.20 -16.86 -7.43
CA TYR A 249 15.79 -16.89 -8.83
C TYR A 249 14.60 -17.83 -9.04
N SER A 250 13.72 -17.47 -9.96
CA SER A 250 12.57 -18.26 -10.37
C SER A 250 12.94 -19.42 -11.28
N LEU A 251 12.10 -20.45 -11.31
CA LEU A 251 12.24 -21.64 -12.16
C LEU A 251 10.90 -22.05 -12.76
N GLY A 252 10.87 -22.41 -14.03
CA GLY A 252 9.68 -22.89 -14.73
C GLY A 252 8.53 -21.87 -14.81
N ILE A 253 7.30 -22.38 -14.75
CA ILE A 253 6.06 -21.66 -15.06
C ILE A 253 5.13 -21.64 -13.85
N GLY A 254 4.67 -20.47 -13.40
CA GLY A 254 3.74 -20.38 -12.26
C GLY A 254 3.52 -18.99 -11.66
N SER A 255 2.56 -18.89 -10.73
CA SER A 255 2.17 -17.65 -10.05
C SER A 255 3.17 -17.24 -8.94
N PRO A 256 3.14 -16.00 -8.41
CA PRO A 256 4.09 -15.56 -7.40
C PRO A 256 3.91 -16.30 -6.05
N ASP A 257 2.77 -16.97 -5.86
CA ASP A 257 2.41 -17.76 -4.69
C ASP A 257 3.03 -19.17 -4.71
N VAL A 258 3.49 -19.64 -5.87
CA VAL A 258 4.11 -20.96 -6.03
C VAL A 258 5.60 -20.87 -5.68
N TRP A 259 5.92 -20.90 -4.39
CA TRP A 259 7.28 -20.72 -3.87
C TRP A 259 8.43 -21.44 -4.64
N PRO A 260 8.36 -22.74 -4.98
CA PRO A 260 9.44 -23.42 -5.71
C PRO A 260 9.57 -23.01 -7.19
N VAL A 261 8.66 -22.14 -7.68
CA VAL A 261 8.70 -21.54 -9.02
C VAL A 261 9.03 -20.07 -8.95
N SER A 262 8.37 -19.31 -8.07
CA SER A 262 8.55 -17.86 -7.97
C SER A 262 9.80 -17.47 -7.17
N PHE A 263 10.12 -18.21 -6.11
CA PHE A 263 11.07 -17.83 -5.07
C PHE A 263 10.91 -16.36 -4.67
N LEU A 264 11.91 -15.51 -4.92
CA LEU A 264 11.92 -14.09 -4.53
C LEU A 264 11.48 -13.15 -5.68
N ASN A 265 10.92 -13.67 -6.78
CA ASN A 265 10.18 -12.88 -7.76
C ASN A 265 8.71 -12.75 -7.33
N ALA A 266 8.38 -11.62 -6.71
CA ALA A 266 7.02 -11.29 -6.24
C ALA A 266 6.23 -10.43 -7.25
N ALA A 267 6.70 -10.29 -8.50
CA ALA A 267 5.98 -9.57 -9.55
C ALA A 267 4.60 -10.18 -9.85
N VAL A 268 3.63 -9.33 -10.20
CA VAL A 268 2.22 -9.71 -10.41
C VAL A 268 1.75 -9.16 -11.76
N PRO A 269 1.25 -10.00 -12.68
CA PRO A 269 0.71 -9.53 -13.96
C PRO A 269 -0.38 -8.46 -13.80
N GLY A 270 -0.31 -7.41 -14.61
CA GLY A 270 -1.22 -6.25 -14.55
C GLY A 270 -1.00 -5.29 -13.37
N ALA A 271 0.08 -5.44 -12.59
CA ALA A 271 0.41 -4.51 -11.51
C ALA A 271 0.80 -3.11 -12.04
N VAL A 272 0.41 -2.08 -11.30
CA VAL A 272 0.87 -0.70 -11.46
C VAL A 272 1.83 -0.31 -10.31
N ALA A 273 2.51 0.84 -10.40
CA ALA A 273 3.47 1.25 -9.37
C ALA A 273 2.90 1.26 -7.94
N SER A 274 1.61 1.58 -7.77
CA SER A 274 0.93 1.57 -6.47
C SER A 274 0.82 0.18 -5.81
N ASP A 275 0.92 -0.90 -6.59
CA ASP A 275 0.88 -2.29 -6.08
C ASP A 275 2.23 -2.77 -5.55
N LEU A 276 3.34 -2.11 -5.92
CA LEU A 276 4.70 -2.53 -5.51
C LEU A 276 4.87 -2.60 -4.00
N LEU A 277 4.22 -1.72 -3.23
CA LEU A 277 4.27 -1.76 -1.76
C LEU A 277 3.57 -3.02 -1.18
N GLY A 278 2.63 -3.61 -1.92
CA GLY A 278 2.06 -4.92 -1.61
C GLY A 278 3.07 -6.05 -1.88
N GLN A 279 3.68 -6.04 -3.07
CA GLN A 279 4.70 -7.03 -3.45
C GLN A 279 5.94 -6.96 -2.54
N ALA A 280 6.39 -5.77 -2.15
CA ALA A 280 7.50 -5.56 -1.22
C ALA A 280 7.22 -6.15 0.17
N ARG A 281 5.96 -6.11 0.64
CA ARG A 281 5.55 -6.76 1.91
C ARG A 281 5.58 -8.27 1.80
N ASP A 282 5.11 -8.84 0.69
CA ASP A 282 5.19 -10.28 0.43
C ASP A 282 6.66 -10.75 0.33
N LEU A 283 7.50 -10.01 -0.40
CA LEU A 283 8.94 -10.28 -0.49
C LEU A 283 9.61 -10.24 0.88
N VAL A 284 9.35 -9.23 1.71
CA VAL A 284 9.87 -9.15 3.10
C VAL A 284 9.35 -10.29 3.97
N HIS A 285 8.12 -10.76 3.76
CA HIS A 285 7.57 -11.92 4.46
C HIS A 285 8.31 -13.21 4.04
N LYS A 286 8.48 -13.46 2.74
CA LYS A 286 9.24 -14.57 2.15
C LYS A 286 10.70 -14.59 2.63
N LEU A 287 11.34 -13.43 2.69
CA LEU A 287 12.68 -13.24 3.24
C LEU A 287 12.74 -13.65 4.72
N LYS A 288 11.78 -13.20 5.54
CA LYS A 288 11.74 -13.50 6.98
C LYS A 288 11.30 -14.94 7.30
N SER A 289 10.61 -15.63 6.41
CA SER A 289 10.16 -17.02 6.60
C SER A 289 11.19 -18.09 6.22
N HIS A 290 12.32 -17.70 5.60
CA HIS A 290 13.39 -18.63 5.19
C HIS A 290 14.76 -18.36 5.87
N PRO A 291 14.84 -18.20 7.21
CA PRO A 291 16.08 -17.84 7.91
C PRO A 291 17.18 -18.90 7.80
N ASN A 292 16.83 -20.16 7.46
CA ASN A 292 17.80 -21.24 7.27
C ASN A 292 18.59 -21.13 5.95
N ILE A 293 18.12 -20.31 5.00
CA ILE A 293 18.70 -20.13 3.66
C ILE A 293 19.19 -18.68 3.48
N ILE A 294 18.55 -17.73 4.16
CA ILE A 294 18.76 -16.29 3.97
C ILE A 294 19.24 -15.66 5.28
N ASP A 295 20.53 -15.31 5.36
CA ASP A 295 21.00 -14.44 6.44
C ASP A 295 20.52 -13.01 6.15
N MET A 296 19.57 -12.54 6.96
CA MET A 296 19.01 -11.21 6.76
C MET A 296 20.04 -10.10 6.97
N LYS A 297 21.03 -10.30 7.86
CA LYS A 297 22.03 -9.30 8.26
C LYS A 297 23.28 -9.30 7.39
N GLU A 298 23.81 -10.46 7.02
CA GLU A 298 25.11 -10.56 6.34
C GLU A 298 25.00 -10.77 4.82
N ASP A 299 23.93 -11.37 4.32
CA ASP A 299 23.84 -11.66 2.88
C ASP A 299 23.47 -10.42 2.06
N TRP A 300 24.20 -10.18 0.97
CA TRP A 300 23.85 -9.16 -0.01
C TRP A 300 22.75 -9.64 -0.96
N LYS A 301 21.82 -8.73 -1.25
CA LYS A 301 20.58 -8.99 -1.97
C LYS A 301 20.47 -7.99 -3.15
N LEU A 302 20.34 -8.50 -4.37
CA LEU A 302 20.02 -7.69 -5.56
C LEU A 302 18.50 -7.67 -5.74
N LEU A 303 17.90 -6.50 -5.61
CA LEU A 303 16.49 -6.27 -5.90
C LEU A 303 16.34 -5.65 -7.29
N ASN A 304 15.80 -6.40 -8.23
CA ASN A 304 15.45 -5.89 -9.55
C ASN A 304 14.00 -5.36 -9.55
N ILE A 305 13.76 -4.21 -10.17
CA ILE A 305 12.42 -3.64 -10.34
C ILE A 305 12.22 -3.23 -11.79
N PHE A 306 11.08 -3.60 -12.38
CA PHE A 306 10.62 -3.11 -13.67
C PHE A 306 9.09 -3.05 -13.68
N ILE A 307 8.55 -1.84 -13.86
CA ILE A 307 7.11 -1.54 -13.90
C ILE A 307 6.88 -0.27 -14.71
N GLY A 308 5.63 0.09 -14.98
CA GLY A 308 5.24 1.35 -15.61
C GLY A 308 4.53 1.21 -16.96
N GLY A 309 4.56 0.01 -17.56
CA GLY A 309 3.77 -0.28 -18.76
C GLY A 309 2.28 -0.07 -18.51
N ASN A 310 1.74 -0.73 -17.48
CA ASN A 310 0.33 -0.61 -17.08
C ASN A 310 -0.03 0.82 -16.64
N ASP A 311 0.87 1.52 -15.93
CA ASP A 311 0.68 2.91 -15.51
C ASP A 311 0.52 3.84 -16.73
N ALA A 312 1.39 3.71 -17.73
CA ALA A 312 1.36 4.50 -18.96
C ALA A 312 0.15 4.13 -19.86
N CYS A 313 -0.17 2.84 -19.99
CA CYS A 313 -1.32 2.32 -20.72
C CYS A 313 -2.69 2.83 -20.21
N HIS A 314 -2.75 3.38 -19.00
CA HIS A 314 -3.97 3.92 -18.37
C HIS A 314 -3.90 5.42 -18.03
N PHE A 315 -2.81 6.11 -18.34
CA PHE A 315 -2.56 7.49 -17.92
C PHE A 315 -3.54 8.50 -18.54
N CYS A 316 -3.89 8.34 -19.82
CA CYS A 316 -4.89 9.15 -20.53
C CYS A 316 -6.27 9.12 -19.85
N ASN A 317 -6.64 8.00 -19.22
CA ASN A 317 -7.89 7.86 -18.45
C ASN A 317 -7.81 8.54 -17.06
N HIS A 318 -6.60 8.80 -16.57
CA HIS A 318 -6.33 9.34 -15.23
C HIS A 318 -5.38 10.55 -15.28
N PRO A 319 -5.70 11.65 -15.99
CA PRO A 319 -4.81 12.81 -16.17
C PRO A 319 -4.58 13.67 -14.91
N GLN A 320 -5.00 13.17 -13.74
CA GLN A 320 -4.67 13.70 -12.42
C GLN A 320 -3.51 12.93 -11.74
N ASP A 321 -3.22 11.71 -12.20
CA ASP A 321 -1.99 11.02 -11.86
C ASP A 321 -0.82 11.73 -12.58
N SER A 322 0.36 11.62 -12.01
CA SER A 322 1.54 12.32 -12.51
C SER A 322 2.71 11.36 -12.68
N PRO A 323 3.65 11.62 -13.60
CA PRO A 323 4.89 10.84 -13.74
C PRO A 323 5.69 10.75 -12.43
N LYS A 324 5.50 11.72 -11.54
CA LYS A 324 6.15 11.75 -10.23
C LYS A 324 5.32 11.11 -9.12
N THR A 325 4.00 11.01 -9.25
CA THR A 325 3.19 10.08 -8.41
C THR A 325 3.62 8.63 -8.66
N PHE A 326 3.85 8.26 -9.92
CA PHE A 326 4.42 6.96 -10.32
C PHE A 326 5.77 6.70 -9.64
N ALA A 327 6.71 7.66 -9.73
CA ALA A 327 8.00 7.56 -9.04
C ALA A 327 7.86 7.51 -7.50
N ASP A 328 7.03 8.36 -6.89
CA ASP A 328 6.83 8.36 -5.44
C ASP A 328 6.26 7.02 -4.94
N GLN A 329 5.41 6.34 -5.71
CA GLN A 329 4.90 4.99 -5.42
C GLN A 329 5.98 3.90 -5.49
N ILE A 330 6.84 3.93 -6.52
CA ILE A 330 8.06 3.08 -6.57
C ILE A 330 8.93 3.36 -5.32
N GLY A 331 9.10 4.63 -4.99
CA GLY A 331 9.86 5.08 -3.83
C GLY A 331 9.28 4.62 -2.48
N GLU A 332 7.96 4.52 -2.33
CA GLU A 332 7.32 3.92 -1.14
C GLU A 332 7.68 2.44 -0.98
N ALA A 333 7.65 1.66 -2.06
CA ALA A 333 7.99 0.24 -2.04
C ALA A 333 9.48 0.03 -1.71
N ILE A 334 10.37 0.79 -2.35
CA ILE A 334 11.82 0.77 -2.07
C ILE A 334 12.11 1.18 -0.61
N GLN A 335 11.45 2.23 -0.11
CA GLN A 335 11.59 2.67 1.28
C GLN A 335 11.20 1.55 2.24
N PHE A 336 10.09 0.85 1.98
CA PHE A 336 9.67 -0.28 2.81
C PHE A 336 10.69 -1.43 2.83
N ILE A 337 11.35 -1.72 1.69
CA ILE A 337 12.47 -2.68 1.65
C ILE A 337 13.64 -2.16 2.49
N LYS A 338 14.08 -0.91 2.30
CA LYS A 338 15.18 -0.29 3.06
C LYS A 338 14.96 -0.34 4.57
N ASP A 339 13.73 -0.08 5.02
CA ASP A 339 13.36 -0.07 6.43
C ASP A 339 13.30 -1.49 7.05
N ASN A 340 13.32 -2.56 6.23
CA ASN A 340 13.11 -3.95 6.67
C ASN A 340 14.21 -4.94 6.29
N VAL A 341 15.07 -4.61 5.33
CA VAL A 341 16.05 -5.50 4.70
C VAL A 341 17.36 -4.74 4.50
N PRO A 342 18.41 -5.03 5.28
CA PRO A 342 19.74 -4.43 5.10
C PRO A 342 20.50 -5.12 3.95
N ARG A 343 21.60 -4.50 3.52
CA ARG A 343 22.48 -4.99 2.43
C ARG A 343 21.74 -5.28 1.12
N VAL A 344 21.07 -4.25 0.59
CA VAL A 344 20.31 -4.33 -0.67
C VAL A 344 20.84 -3.33 -1.68
N ILE A 345 21.15 -3.80 -2.88
CA ILE A 345 21.29 -2.95 -4.06
C ILE A 345 20.02 -3.08 -4.90
N VAL A 346 19.36 -1.95 -5.19
CA VAL A 346 18.17 -1.90 -6.04
C VAL A 346 18.57 -1.51 -7.45
N SER A 347 18.21 -2.33 -8.43
CA SER A 347 18.36 -2.07 -9.86
C SER A 347 16.99 -1.78 -10.46
N LEU A 348 16.68 -0.51 -10.67
CA LEU A 348 15.42 -0.06 -11.27
C LEU A 348 15.62 0.08 -12.78
N THR A 349 15.05 -0.85 -13.55
CA THR A 349 15.05 -0.73 -15.02
C THR A 349 14.05 0.35 -15.41
N GLY A 350 14.50 1.40 -16.11
CA GLY A 350 13.59 2.47 -16.52
C GLY A 350 12.55 1.98 -17.54
N MET A 351 11.35 2.55 -17.56
CA MET A 351 10.26 2.02 -18.41
C MET A 351 10.58 2.04 -19.92
N LEU A 352 10.06 1.05 -20.66
CA LEU A 352 10.12 1.00 -22.13
C LEU A 352 9.24 2.10 -22.74
N HIS A 353 9.66 2.68 -23.88
CA HIS A 353 8.83 3.64 -24.61
C HIS A 353 7.58 2.97 -25.21
N LEU A 354 6.41 3.40 -24.74
CA LEU A 354 5.12 2.87 -25.19
C LEU A 354 4.82 3.19 -26.67
N GLU A 355 5.46 4.22 -27.25
CA GLU A 355 5.30 4.56 -28.67
C GLU A 355 5.85 3.49 -29.63
N LEU A 356 6.68 2.55 -29.14
CA LEU A 356 7.15 1.42 -29.94
C LEU A 356 6.01 0.45 -30.28
N VAL A 357 4.98 0.34 -29.42
CA VAL A 357 3.84 -0.58 -29.63
C VAL A 357 3.05 -0.16 -30.87
N ARG A 358 2.82 1.15 -31.05
CA ARG A 358 2.23 1.74 -32.28
C ARG A 358 2.99 1.40 -33.56
N GLN A 359 4.28 1.10 -33.45
CA GLN A 359 5.11 0.72 -34.58
C GLN A 359 5.07 -0.77 -34.88
N ILE A 360 4.76 -1.59 -33.87
CA ILE A 360 4.54 -3.04 -33.97
C ILE A 360 3.16 -3.31 -34.58
N ASP A 361 2.13 -2.61 -34.10
CA ASP A 361 0.74 -2.76 -34.56
C ASP A 361 0.50 -2.32 -36.01
N ARG A 362 1.44 -1.57 -36.59
CA ARG A 362 1.36 -1.12 -37.97
C ARG A 362 1.39 -2.29 -38.94
N ASN A 363 0.21 -2.61 -39.45
CA ASN A 363 -0.12 -3.69 -40.40
C ASN A 363 -0.22 -5.08 -39.77
N GLU A 364 -0.12 -5.20 -38.44
CA GLU A 364 -0.32 -6.47 -37.72
C GLU A 364 -1.69 -6.48 -37.03
N PHE A 365 -2.72 -6.88 -37.78
CA PHE A 365 -4.12 -6.85 -37.33
C PHE A 365 -4.37 -7.61 -36.01
N PHE A 366 -3.59 -8.66 -35.73
CA PHE A 366 -3.71 -9.43 -34.50
C PHE A 366 -3.23 -8.64 -33.27
N CYS A 367 -2.04 -8.04 -33.34
CA CYS A 367 -1.48 -7.19 -32.29
C CYS A 367 -2.42 -5.99 -32.03
N GLN A 368 -2.82 -5.30 -33.11
CA GLN A 368 -3.72 -4.14 -33.03
C GLN A 368 -5.08 -4.49 -32.38
N ALA A 369 -5.60 -5.70 -32.60
CA ALA A 369 -6.86 -6.12 -31.97
C ALA A 369 -6.72 -6.45 -30.48
N LEU A 370 -5.55 -6.90 -30.02
CA LEU A 370 -5.26 -7.18 -28.61
C LEU A 370 -5.03 -5.87 -27.82
N HIS A 371 -4.19 -4.97 -28.32
CA HIS A 371 -3.77 -3.79 -27.57
C HIS A 371 -4.88 -2.76 -27.32
N VAL A 372 -5.99 -2.79 -28.06
CA VAL A 372 -7.19 -1.96 -27.81
C VAL A 372 -7.74 -2.14 -26.39
N ASP A 373 -7.75 -3.37 -25.87
CA ASP A 373 -8.23 -3.68 -24.53
C ASP A 373 -7.10 -3.67 -23.48
N GLU A 374 -5.86 -4.05 -23.87
CA GLU A 374 -4.73 -4.14 -22.94
C GLU A 374 -4.07 -2.77 -22.66
N CYS A 375 -3.89 -1.92 -23.68
CA CYS A 375 -3.14 -0.68 -23.59
C CYS A 375 -3.90 0.53 -24.16
N HIS A 376 -4.99 0.91 -23.50
CA HIS A 376 -5.94 1.92 -24.01
C HIS A 376 -5.29 3.20 -24.58
N CYS A 377 -4.34 3.82 -23.86
CA CYS A 377 -3.71 5.08 -24.29
C CYS A 377 -2.76 4.95 -25.49
N GLU A 378 -2.30 3.73 -25.78
CA GLU A 378 -1.57 3.40 -27.00
C GLU A 378 -2.57 3.26 -28.17
N SER A 379 -3.69 2.59 -27.95
CA SER A 379 -4.71 2.38 -29.00
C SER A 379 -5.53 3.64 -29.34
N ASP A 380 -5.62 4.60 -28.42
CA ASP A 380 -6.38 5.85 -28.58
C ASP A 380 -5.68 6.82 -29.56
N SER A 381 -6.25 6.96 -30.76
CA SER A 381 -5.76 7.85 -31.81
C SER A 381 -5.73 9.33 -31.42
N ASP A 382 -6.57 9.78 -30.48
CA ASP A 382 -6.58 11.16 -30.00
C ASP A 382 -5.40 11.44 -29.05
N TYR A 383 -4.84 10.40 -28.43
CA TYR A 383 -3.64 10.49 -27.60
C TYR A 383 -2.38 10.30 -28.46
N THR A 384 -1.88 11.38 -29.08
CA THR A 384 -0.81 11.30 -30.10
C THR A 384 0.49 10.67 -29.61
N SER A 385 1.30 10.11 -30.52
CA SER A 385 2.59 9.47 -30.14
C SER A 385 3.57 10.46 -29.52
N ALA A 386 3.46 11.76 -29.83
CA ALA A 386 4.21 12.81 -29.15
C ALA A 386 3.78 13.02 -27.69
N GLN A 387 2.49 12.81 -27.35
CA GLN A 387 2.02 12.81 -25.96
C GLN A 387 2.49 11.57 -25.21
N ILE A 388 2.44 10.39 -25.84
CA ILE A 388 3.00 9.14 -25.30
C ILE A 388 4.49 9.29 -25.01
N SER A 389 5.28 9.76 -25.98
CA SER A 389 6.72 9.95 -25.82
C SER A 389 7.04 10.96 -24.72
N LYS A 390 6.30 12.06 -24.65
CA LYS A 390 6.43 13.06 -23.57
C LYS A 390 6.09 12.47 -22.19
N LEU A 391 5.11 11.58 -22.10
CA LEU A 391 4.76 10.87 -20.87
C LEU A 391 5.89 9.92 -20.44
N CYS A 392 6.36 9.05 -21.35
CA CYS A 392 7.41 8.07 -21.08
C CYS A 392 8.71 8.76 -20.62
N ASN A 393 9.14 9.81 -21.34
CA ASN A 393 10.29 10.64 -20.94
C ASN A 393 10.11 11.22 -19.52
N ALA A 394 8.93 11.77 -19.21
CA ALA A 394 8.66 12.35 -17.90
C ALA A 394 8.62 11.31 -16.77
N MET A 395 8.20 10.07 -17.06
CA MET A 395 8.22 8.96 -16.08
C MET A 395 9.66 8.50 -15.82
N GLN A 396 10.46 8.30 -16.86
CA GLN A 396 11.89 7.95 -16.73
C GLN A 396 12.71 9.06 -16.05
N ASP A 397 12.42 10.34 -16.31
CA ASP A 397 13.06 11.46 -15.62
C ASP A 397 12.68 11.49 -14.13
N ALA A 398 11.45 11.12 -13.77
CA ALA A 398 11.03 10.98 -12.37
C ALA A 398 11.69 9.75 -11.68
N GLU A 399 11.91 8.65 -12.40
CA GLU A 399 12.74 7.53 -11.93
C GLU A 399 14.19 7.96 -11.70
N ALA A 400 14.77 8.76 -12.60
CA ALA A 400 16.11 9.34 -12.41
C ALA A 400 16.16 10.33 -11.22
N GLU A 401 15.06 11.04 -10.93
CA GLU A 401 14.93 11.88 -9.75
C GLU A 401 14.93 11.05 -8.45
N LEU A 402 14.28 9.87 -8.40
CA LEU A 402 14.35 8.95 -7.24
C LEU A 402 15.80 8.63 -6.88
N MET A 403 16.61 8.21 -7.86
CA MET A 403 18.03 7.89 -7.67
C MET A 403 18.83 9.11 -7.21
N THR A 404 18.63 10.27 -7.86
CA THR A 404 19.44 11.47 -7.56
C THR A 404 18.95 12.27 -6.35
N SER A 405 17.83 11.89 -5.74
CA SER A 405 17.25 12.54 -4.54
C SER A 405 18.08 12.37 -3.26
N GLY A 406 18.96 11.36 -3.20
CA GLY A 406 19.66 10.96 -1.97
C GLY A 406 18.73 10.41 -0.87
N ARG A 407 17.48 10.04 -1.19
CA ARG A 407 16.53 9.41 -0.26
C ARG A 407 17.02 8.03 0.20
N PHE A 408 17.69 7.30 -0.68
CA PHE A 408 18.06 5.91 -0.45
C PHE A 408 19.50 5.76 0.03
N ASP A 409 20.42 6.63 -0.40
CA ASP A 409 21.86 6.62 -0.08
C ASP A 409 22.18 7.27 1.28
N THR A 410 21.45 6.87 2.34
CA THR A 410 21.67 7.38 3.71
C THR A 410 22.49 6.43 4.59
N THR A 411 22.75 5.21 4.10
CA THR A 411 23.58 4.20 4.75
C THR A 411 24.47 3.54 3.70
N ASP A 412 25.64 3.05 4.10
CA ASP A 412 26.58 2.42 3.16
C ASP A 412 26.03 1.10 2.56
N ASP A 413 25.04 0.48 3.20
CA ASP A 413 24.52 -0.84 2.88
C ASP A 413 23.26 -0.84 1.97
N PHE A 414 22.79 0.34 1.53
CA PHE A 414 21.61 0.47 0.68
C PHE A 414 21.78 1.55 -0.39
N THR A 415 21.39 1.24 -1.63
CA THR A 415 21.35 2.23 -2.74
C THR A 415 20.29 1.84 -3.78
N VAL A 416 19.90 2.81 -4.62
CA VAL A 416 19.05 2.59 -5.80
C VAL A 416 19.79 3.10 -7.03
N VAL A 417 19.88 2.26 -8.05
CA VAL A 417 20.52 2.60 -9.32
C VAL A 417 19.51 2.39 -10.45
N VAL A 418 19.18 3.46 -11.17
CA VAL A 418 18.39 3.39 -12.39
C VAL A 418 19.25 2.88 -13.53
N GLN A 419 18.66 2.02 -14.38
CA GLN A 419 19.27 1.47 -15.59
C GLN A 419 18.51 2.03 -16.82
N PRO A 420 18.95 3.19 -17.37
CA PRO A 420 18.18 3.96 -18.35
C PRO A 420 18.34 3.49 -19.80
N PHE A 421 18.74 2.24 -20.07
CA PHE A 421 19.07 1.78 -21.43
C PHE A 421 17.90 1.78 -22.43
N PHE A 422 16.65 1.91 -21.96
CA PHE A 422 15.48 2.14 -22.80
C PHE A 422 15.18 3.63 -23.11
N LYS A 423 15.85 4.59 -22.45
CA LYS A 423 15.48 6.02 -22.43
C LYS A 423 15.39 6.69 -23.81
N ASN A 424 16.27 6.33 -24.73
CA ASN A 424 16.28 6.84 -26.09
C ASN A 424 16.03 5.71 -27.11
N SER A 425 15.36 4.63 -26.69
CA SER A 425 15.18 3.39 -27.46
C SER A 425 13.71 3.24 -27.89
N THR A 426 13.30 4.04 -28.88
CA THR A 426 11.90 4.24 -29.30
C THR A 426 11.46 3.39 -30.49
N GLU A 427 12.38 2.67 -31.13
CA GLU A 427 12.12 1.85 -32.32
C GLU A 427 12.05 0.36 -31.96
N PRO A 428 11.06 -0.39 -32.49
CA PRO A 428 11.02 -1.85 -32.33
C PRO A 428 12.17 -2.52 -33.09
N PRO A 429 12.53 -3.77 -32.73
CA PRO A 429 13.49 -4.55 -33.51
C PRO A 429 12.98 -4.75 -34.93
N ARG A 430 13.84 -4.59 -35.94
CA ARG A 430 13.50 -4.75 -37.36
C ARG A 430 14.50 -5.65 -38.08
N PHE A 431 13.99 -6.47 -39.00
CA PHE A 431 14.82 -7.16 -39.98
C PHE A 431 15.39 -6.16 -41.00
N ALA A 432 16.41 -6.58 -41.77
CA ALA A 432 17.04 -5.76 -42.80
C ALA A 432 16.10 -5.29 -43.93
N ASN A 433 14.90 -5.85 -44.05
CA ASN A 433 13.83 -5.42 -44.97
C ASN A 433 12.89 -4.35 -44.37
N GLY A 434 13.11 -3.91 -43.12
CA GLY A 434 12.30 -2.92 -42.40
C GLY A 434 11.08 -3.46 -41.63
N THR A 435 10.71 -4.73 -41.84
CA THR A 435 9.62 -5.38 -41.09
C THR A 435 10.03 -5.64 -39.63
N VAL A 436 9.07 -5.60 -38.70
CA VAL A 436 9.34 -5.82 -37.28
C VAL A 436 9.74 -7.27 -37.03
N ASP A 437 10.78 -7.48 -36.22
CA ASP A 437 11.16 -8.83 -35.75
C ASP A 437 10.25 -9.26 -34.61
N ILE A 438 9.08 -9.77 -34.97
CA ILE A 438 8.06 -10.24 -34.02
C ILE A 438 8.56 -11.36 -33.12
N SER A 439 9.64 -12.07 -33.47
CA SER A 439 10.21 -13.13 -32.62
C SER A 439 10.87 -12.60 -31.34
N PHE A 440 11.09 -11.29 -31.23
CA PHE A 440 11.48 -10.63 -29.98
C PHE A 440 10.33 -10.58 -28.96
N PHE A 441 9.08 -10.61 -29.42
CA PHE A 441 7.89 -10.51 -28.58
C PHE A 441 7.22 -11.88 -28.43
N ALA A 442 6.47 -12.04 -27.34
CA ALA A 442 5.51 -13.12 -27.17
C ALA A 442 4.36 -12.96 -28.20
N PRO A 443 3.46 -13.94 -28.36
CA PRO A 443 2.44 -13.87 -29.40
C PRO A 443 1.40 -12.73 -29.26
N ASP A 444 1.40 -11.94 -28.18
CA ASP A 444 0.62 -10.70 -28.06
C ASP A 444 1.26 -9.50 -28.78
N CYS A 445 2.54 -9.59 -29.15
CA CYS A 445 3.34 -8.50 -29.70
C CYS A 445 3.69 -7.39 -28.68
N PHE A 446 3.53 -7.62 -27.37
CA PHE A 446 3.82 -6.68 -26.29
C PHE A 446 4.79 -7.23 -25.25
N HIS A 447 4.50 -8.43 -24.71
CA HIS A 447 5.41 -9.09 -23.77
C HIS A 447 6.66 -9.57 -24.51
N PHE A 448 7.78 -9.73 -23.81
CA PHE A 448 9.00 -10.24 -24.43
C PHE A 448 8.91 -11.77 -24.59
N SER A 449 9.35 -12.30 -25.73
CA SER A 449 9.64 -13.73 -25.85
C SER A 449 10.88 -14.09 -25.03
N GLN A 450 11.24 -15.37 -24.94
CA GLN A 450 12.51 -15.78 -24.35
C GLN A 450 13.73 -15.11 -25.05
N LYS A 451 13.65 -14.87 -26.38
CA LYS A 451 14.65 -14.09 -27.13
C LYS A 451 14.68 -12.63 -26.65
N GLY A 452 13.51 -12.00 -26.53
CA GLY A 452 13.40 -10.63 -26.02
C GLY A 452 13.97 -10.50 -24.61
N HIS A 453 13.59 -11.39 -23.69
CA HIS A 453 14.13 -11.44 -22.33
C HIS A 453 15.65 -11.61 -22.32
N ALA A 454 16.21 -12.50 -23.15
CA ALA A 454 17.64 -12.73 -23.21
C ALA A 454 18.43 -11.51 -23.74
N ILE A 455 17.88 -10.81 -24.74
CA ILE A 455 18.46 -9.57 -25.26
C ILE A 455 18.40 -8.47 -24.20
N VAL A 456 17.25 -8.26 -23.56
CA VAL A 456 17.10 -7.23 -22.51
C VAL A 456 17.99 -7.53 -21.31
N ALA A 457 18.14 -8.79 -20.89
CA ALA A 457 19.07 -9.19 -19.83
C ALA A 457 20.53 -8.86 -20.17
N SER A 458 20.95 -9.03 -21.44
CA SER A 458 22.32 -8.72 -21.87
C SER A 458 22.63 -7.21 -21.77
N HIS A 459 21.68 -6.35 -22.15
CA HIS A 459 21.80 -4.90 -22.02
C HIS A 459 21.73 -4.44 -20.57
N LEU A 460 20.82 -4.99 -19.78
CA LEU A 460 20.73 -4.71 -18.34
C LEU A 460 22.03 -5.09 -17.62
N TRP A 461 22.64 -6.24 -17.95
CA TRP A 461 23.93 -6.62 -17.37
C TRP A 461 25.04 -5.62 -17.71
N LYS A 462 25.15 -5.22 -18.99
CA LYS A 462 26.06 -4.15 -19.41
C LYS A 462 25.80 -2.86 -18.63
N ASN A 463 24.53 -2.45 -18.47
CA ASN A 463 24.16 -1.19 -17.84
C ASN A 463 24.39 -1.19 -16.33
N MET A 464 24.17 -2.32 -15.64
CA MET A 464 24.59 -2.53 -14.24
C MET A 464 26.11 -2.47 -14.09
N LEU A 465 26.87 -2.77 -15.15
CA LEU A 465 28.33 -2.63 -15.25
C LEU A 465 28.78 -1.31 -15.94
N GLU A 466 27.96 -0.25 -15.94
CA GLU A 466 28.33 1.08 -16.45
C GLU A 466 28.24 2.19 -15.39
N PRO A 467 29.13 3.22 -15.44
CA PRO A 467 29.16 4.31 -14.48
C PRO A 467 27.84 5.04 -14.36
N VAL A 468 27.40 5.35 -13.14
CA VAL A 468 26.34 6.33 -12.92
C VAL A 468 26.77 7.65 -13.58
N GLY A 469 25.92 8.20 -14.45
CA GLY A 469 26.26 9.35 -15.32
C GLY A 469 27.01 9.01 -16.62
N LYS A 470 27.31 7.73 -16.90
CA LYS A 470 27.80 7.21 -18.19
C LYS A 470 27.14 5.88 -18.59
N LYS A 471 25.95 5.61 -18.06
CA LYS A 471 25.15 4.45 -18.45
C LYS A 471 24.70 4.62 -19.90
N THR A 472 24.68 3.53 -20.66
CA THR A 472 24.01 3.46 -21.96
C THR A 472 22.55 3.89 -21.77
N GLU A 473 22.10 4.86 -22.57
CA GLU A 473 20.70 5.33 -22.59
C GLU A 473 19.96 4.97 -23.90
N HIS A 474 20.65 4.36 -24.86
CA HIS A 474 20.11 3.95 -26.17
C HIS A 474 20.63 2.55 -26.52
N ILE A 475 19.73 1.67 -26.97
CA ILE A 475 20.05 0.34 -27.49
C ILE A 475 19.26 0.07 -28.77
N GLU A 476 19.85 -0.70 -29.70
CA GLU A 476 19.07 -1.37 -30.75
C GLU A 476 18.36 -2.57 -30.13
N LEU A 477 17.02 -2.51 -30.08
CA LEU A 477 16.22 -3.67 -29.75
C LEU A 477 16.42 -4.76 -30.82
N GLY A 478 16.44 -6.03 -30.41
CA GLY A 478 16.74 -7.16 -31.29
C GLY A 478 18.22 -7.55 -31.35
N VAL A 479 19.15 -6.63 -31.03
CA VAL A 479 20.59 -6.91 -30.99
C VAL A 479 21.03 -7.16 -29.54
N PRO A 480 21.53 -8.35 -29.16
CA PRO A 480 22.03 -8.60 -27.81
C PRO A 480 23.38 -7.93 -27.58
N SER A 481 23.65 -7.51 -26.34
CA SER A 481 24.96 -7.00 -25.91
C SER A 481 25.95 -8.16 -25.75
N LEU A 482 26.51 -8.61 -26.86
CA LEU A 482 27.50 -9.69 -26.93
C LEU A 482 28.83 -9.22 -27.53
N PRO A 483 29.98 -9.70 -27.01
CA PRO A 483 30.13 -10.52 -25.80
C PRO A 483 29.70 -9.76 -24.53
N LEU A 484 29.13 -10.47 -23.56
CA LEU A 484 28.68 -9.87 -22.30
C LEU A 484 29.84 -9.15 -21.59
N SER A 485 29.57 -7.98 -21.01
CA SER A 485 30.56 -7.20 -20.28
C SER A 485 31.14 -7.94 -19.08
N CYS A 486 32.41 -7.66 -18.79
CA CYS A 486 33.09 -8.06 -17.56
C CYS A 486 33.17 -6.87 -16.58
N PRO A 487 33.10 -7.09 -15.25
CA PRO A 487 33.34 -6.05 -14.26
C PRO A 487 34.74 -5.44 -14.36
N ASP A 488 34.88 -4.18 -13.96
CA ASP A 488 36.19 -3.52 -13.89
C ASP A 488 37.03 -4.10 -12.72
N LYS A 489 38.35 -4.17 -12.89
CA LYS A 489 39.28 -4.63 -11.84
C LYS A 489 39.41 -3.64 -10.68
N THR A 490 39.13 -2.36 -10.94
CA THR A 490 39.23 -1.24 -10.00
C THR A 490 37.87 -0.74 -9.52
N LEU A 491 36.79 -1.12 -10.19
CA LEU A 491 35.43 -0.66 -9.89
C LEU A 491 34.48 -1.84 -9.64
N TYR A 492 34.13 -1.99 -8.36
CA TYR A 492 33.08 -2.90 -7.91
C TYR A 492 31.70 -2.29 -8.21
N LEU A 493 30.61 -3.07 -8.07
CA LEU A 493 29.32 -2.78 -8.73
C LEU A 493 28.84 -1.35 -8.48
N PHE A 494 28.37 -0.72 -9.55
CA PHE A 494 28.44 0.72 -9.72
C PHE A 494 27.63 1.56 -8.74
N CYS A 495 28.31 2.42 -7.99
CA CYS A 495 27.72 3.67 -7.53
C CYS A 495 28.79 4.76 -7.29
N TYR A 496 28.71 5.86 -8.04
CA TYR A 496 29.55 7.07 -7.87
C TYR A 496 28.64 8.29 -7.60
N ILE A 497 27.74 8.16 -6.62
CA ILE A 497 26.97 9.29 -6.03
C ILE A 497 27.61 9.70 -4.70
N ILE A 498 28.92 9.93 -4.69
CA ILE A 498 29.62 10.66 -3.63
C ILE A 498 30.59 11.64 -4.30
N LEU A 499 30.14 12.90 -4.45
CA LEU A 499 30.97 14.11 -4.42
C LEU A 499 30.18 15.42 -4.67
N LEU A 500 28.92 15.37 -5.14
CA LEU A 500 28.14 16.58 -5.46
C LEU A 500 26.67 16.55 -4.99
N LYS A 501 26.43 16.46 -3.67
CA LYS A 501 25.48 17.33 -2.93
C LYS A 501 25.49 17.03 -1.42
N MET A 502 25.43 18.11 -0.64
CA MET A 502 25.69 18.13 0.80
C MET A 502 24.50 17.64 1.64
N ASN A 503 24.82 17.06 2.81
CA ASN A 503 24.02 17.07 4.04
C ASN A 503 22.61 16.44 4.05
N LYS A 504 22.57 15.15 4.42
CA LYS A 504 21.54 14.64 5.36
C LYS A 504 22.08 14.23 6.73
N ASN A 505 23.35 13.83 6.82
CA ASN A 505 23.99 13.51 8.10
C ASN A 505 24.30 14.72 9.00
N GLN A 506 24.17 15.97 8.50
CA GLN A 506 24.15 17.15 9.38
C GLN A 506 22.82 17.38 10.11
N LEU A 507 21.74 16.63 9.85
CA LEU A 507 20.57 16.67 10.74
C LEU A 507 20.80 15.83 12.01
N VAL A 508 21.50 14.69 11.91
CA VAL A 508 21.76 13.81 13.07
C VAL A 508 23.06 14.18 13.80
N LEU A 509 24.13 14.53 13.08
CA LEU A 509 25.36 15.09 13.68
C LEU A 509 25.27 16.59 13.98
N GLY A 510 24.25 17.29 13.46
CA GLY A 510 23.90 18.65 13.90
C GLY A 510 23.19 18.67 15.25
N ILE A 511 22.39 17.65 15.55
CA ILE A 511 21.74 17.46 16.87
C ILE A 511 22.76 16.94 17.91
N GLN A 512 23.78 16.18 17.51
CA GLN A 512 24.85 15.77 18.43
C GLN A 512 25.92 16.86 18.70
N ASN A 513 26.03 17.90 17.87
CA ASN A 513 26.96 19.02 18.07
C ASN A 513 26.30 20.37 18.44
N ASN A 514 24.96 20.45 18.52
CA ASN A 514 24.26 21.56 19.16
C ASN A 514 23.03 21.07 19.95
N SER A 515 23.12 21.21 21.28
CA SER A 515 22.05 21.24 22.30
C SER A 515 20.77 20.39 22.11
N LEU A 516 20.47 19.59 23.13
CA LEU A 516 19.17 18.96 23.37
C LEU A 516 18.01 19.99 23.39
N SER A 517 17.34 20.28 22.25
CA SER A 517 16.05 21.00 22.20
C SER A 517 15.40 21.10 20.80
N SER A 518 15.36 20.05 19.96
CA SER A 518 14.53 20.10 18.74
C SER A 518 13.08 19.72 19.06
N THR A 519 12.14 20.64 18.93
CA THR A 519 10.73 20.37 19.24
C THR A 519 10.06 19.51 18.16
N SER A 520 8.97 18.83 18.49
CA SER A 520 8.09 18.17 17.51
C SER A 520 7.72 19.07 16.31
N ARG A 521 7.56 20.39 16.53
CA ARG A 521 7.27 21.36 15.46
C ARG A 521 8.44 21.48 14.50
N ASP A 522 9.68 21.52 15.00
CA ASP A 522 10.89 21.60 14.16
C ASP A 522 11.08 20.33 13.32
N VAL A 523 10.76 19.17 13.89
CA VAL A 523 10.73 17.87 13.17
C VAL A 523 9.73 17.93 12.02
N LEU A 524 8.50 18.42 12.25
CA LEU A 524 7.51 18.58 11.18
C LEU A 524 7.93 19.58 10.11
N ARG A 525 8.46 20.75 10.48
CA ARG A 525 8.91 21.75 9.49
C ARG A 525 10.05 21.22 8.62
N ASN A 526 10.97 20.45 9.20
CA ASN A 526 12.01 19.75 8.45
C ASN A 526 11.49 18.57 7.63
N TYR A 527 10.39 17.93 8.03
CA TYR A 527 9.70 16.92 7.22
C TYR A 527 9.00 17.54 6.01
N ILE A 528 8.31 18.68 6.17
CA ILE A 528 7.62 19.38 5.08
C ILE A 528 8.60 19.85 4.00
N LYS A 529 9.77 20.37 4.40
CA LYS A 529 10.91 20.70 3.51
C LYS A 529 11.44 19.50 2.70
N GLN A 530 11.03 18.27 3.04
CA GLN A 530 11.46 17.02 2.40
C GLN A 530 10.31 16.27 1.71
N LEU A 531 9.08 16.80 1.71
CA LEU A 531 7.95 16.15 1.05
C LEU A 531 8.13 16.11 -0.47
N GLY A 532 7.76 14.99 -1.08
CA GLY A 532 7.70 14.84 -2.53
C GLY A 532 6.68 15.80 -3.14
N LYS A 533 6.87 16.17 -4.41
CA LYS A 533 5.95 17.07 -5.11
C LYS A 533 4.52 16.50 -5.16
N ASP A 534 4.35 15.19 -5.23
CA ASP A 534 3.03 14.57 -5.28
C ASP A 534 2.42 14.37 -3.89
N ASP A 535 3.22 14.31 -2.83
CA ASP A 535 2.68 14.38 -1.46
C ASP A 535 2.25 15.81 -1.12
N ILE A 536 3.05 16.80 -1.50
CA ILE A 536 2.63 18.21 -1.48
C ILE A 536 1.40 18.41 -2.37
N LEU A 537 1.36 17.81 -3.56
CA LEU A 537 0.18 17.90 -4.43
C LEU A 537 -1.02 17.17 -3.81
N LYS A 538 -0.92 15.95 -3.28
CA LYS A 538 -2.04 15.25 -2.58
C LYS A 538 -2.55 16.08 -1.41
N ILE A 539 -1.64 16.70 -0.64
CA ILE A 539 -1.96 17.62 0.46
C ILE A 539 -2.61 18.91 -0.07
N LEU A 540 -2.24 19.43 -1.24
CA LEU A 540 -2.77 20.69 -1.82
C LEU A 540 -3.85 20.51 -2.90
N LEU A 541 -4.17 19.29 -3.35
CA LEU A 541 -5.12 19.01 -4.44
C LEU A 541 -6.56 19.35 -4.04
N PRO A 542 -7.00 19.10 -2.79
CA PRO A 542 -8.27 19.66 -2.30
C PRO A 542 -8.31 21.20 -2.28
N PHE A 543 -7.14 21.84 -2.21
CA PHE A 543 -6.94 23.28 -1.96
C PHE A 543 -6.86 24.06 -3.28
N LYS A 544 -6.40 23.39 -4.36
CA LYS A 544 -6.32 23.86 -5.77
C LYS A 544 -7.60 24.52 -6.32
N HIS A 545 -8.75 24.31 -5.68
CA HIS A 545 -10.05 24.85 -6.10
C HIS A 545 -10.45 26.18 -5.43
N GLY A 546 -9.54 26.84 -4.70
CA GLY A 546 -9.77 28.16 -4.09
C GLY A 546 -10.71 28.14 -2.88
N LEU A 547 -10.58 27.12 -2.02
CA LEU A 547 -11.44 26.93 -0.83
C LEU A 547 -10.77 27.33 0.49
N LEU A 548 -9.45 27.47 0.54
CA LEU A 548 -8.66 27.61 1.77
C LEU A 548 -7.59 28.68 1.57
N HIS A 549 -7.28 29.44 2.62
CA HIS A 549 -6.39 30.61 2.60
C HIS A 549 -4.99 30.25 3.12
N GLU A 550 -3.99 31.10 2.88
CA GLU A 550 -2.66 30.94 3.50
C GLU A 550 -2.75 30.81 5.03
N LYS A 551 -3.68 31.50 5.69
CA LYS A 551 -3.88 31.39 7.15
C LYS A 551 -4.60 30.12 7.63
N THR A 552 -5.17 29.30 6.74
CA THR A 552 -5.88 28.06 7.13
C THR A 552 -4.93 27.08 7.83
N LYS A 553 -5.31 26.58 9.02
CA LYS A 553 -4.52 25.58 9.78
C LYS A 553 -4.84 24.15 9.34
N LEU A 554 -3.79 23.44 8.93
CA LEU A 554 -3.72 21.98 8.74
C LEU A 554 -3.31 21.32 10.05
N TYR A 555 -3.96 20.22 10.43
CA TYR A 555 -3.60 19.45 11.63
C TYR A 555 -2.88 18.16 11.20
N ILE A 556 -1.54 18.18 11.22
CA ILE A 556 -0.71 17.08 10.74
C ILE A 556 -0.38 16.13 11.90
N ASP A 557 -0.67 14.85 11.70
CA ASP A 557 -0.43 13.80 12.67
C ASP A 557 1.03 13.33 12.62
N THR A 558 1.83 13.66 13.63
CA THR A 558 3.28 13.36 13.64
C THR A 558 3.65 12.09 14.41
N THR A 559 2.66 11.29 14.83
CA THR A 559 2.84 10.05 15.61
C THR A 559 3.71 8.97 14.97
N LYS A 560 4.07 9.13 13.68
CA LYS A 560 4.99 8.24 12.95
C LYS A 560 6.39 8.80 12.71
N ILE A 561 6.61 10.09 12.99
CA ILE A 561 7.84 10.82 12.61
C ILE A 561 8.45 11.64 13.75
N SER A 562 7.72 11.86 14.85
CA SER A 562 8.22 12.49 16.07
C SER A 562 8.10 11.55 17.28
N LEU A 563 9.04 11.66 18.21
CA LEU A 563 9.08 10.88 19.45
C LEU A 563 7.97 11.27 20.45
N ASP A 564 7.39 12.46 20.32
CA ASP A 564 6.43 13.00 21.30
C ASP A 564 4.96 12.62 21.00
N TYR A 565 4.67 11.95 19.88
CA TYR A 565 3.33 11.49 19.47
C TYR A 565 2.23 12.59 19.36
N VAL A 566 2.60 13.82 18.98
CA VAL A 566 1.69 14.99 18.95
C VAL A 566 1.07 15.25 17.55
N ILE A 567 -0.16 15.76 17.51
CA ILE A 567 -0.77 16.35 16.31
C ILE A 567 -0.43 17.84 16.27
N ILE A 568 0.22 18.31 15.19
CA ILE A 568 0.79 19.65 15.12
C ILE A 568 -0.01 20.52 14.13
N PRO A 569 -0.50 21.70 14.55
CA PRO A 569 -1.14 22.65 13.65
C PRO A 569 -0.10 23.48 12.88
N ILE A 570 -0.20 23.52 11.56
CA ILE A 570 0.61 24.40 10.68
C ILE A 570 -0.30 25.16 9.72
N THR A 571 -0.06 26.45 9.47
CA THR A 571 -0.84 27.17 8.44
C THR A 571 -0.45 26.74 7.03
N ILE A 572 -1.31 26.98 6.03
CA ILE A 572 -0.93 26.80 4.62
C ILE A 572 0.24 27.72 4.26
N GLU A 573 0.32 28.93 4.82
CA GLU A 573 1.45 29.85 4.62
C GLU A 573 2.75 29.24 5.16
N GLU A 574 2.74 28.74 6.39
CA GLU A 574 3.89 28.05 6.98
C GLU A 574 4.27 26.81 6.16
N PHE A 575 3.27 26.02 5.73
CA PHE A 575 3.47 24.84 4.90
C PHE A 575 4.05 25.20 3.52
N LEU A 576 3.57 26.25 2.85
CA LEU A 576 4.09 26.72 1.55
C LEU A 576 5.48 27.36 1.70
N ASN A 577 5.71 28.12 2.76
CA ASN A 577 7.03 28.69 3.09
C ASN A 577 8.06 27.58 3.37
N ASP A 578 7.66 26.48 4.02
CA ASP A 578 8.52 25.31 4.26
C ASP A 578 8.64 24.39 3.02
N ALA A 579 7.58 24.20 2.23
CA ALA A 579 7.58 23.42 0.99
C ALA A 579 8.36 24.11 -0.15
N GLY A 580 8.52 25.42 -0.08
CA GLY A 580 9.41 26.22 -0.93
C GLY A 580 8.69 27.16 -1.90
N ASN A 581 9.43 28.15 -2.39
CA ASN A 581 8.92 29.24 -3.22
C ASN A 581 8.20 28.77 -4.51
N GLU A 582 8.56 27.61 -5.08
CA GLU A 582 7.86 27.03 -6.22
C GLU A 582 6.38 26.77 -5.88
N TRP A 583 6.09 26.22 -4.70
CA TRP A 583 4.73 25.92 -4.26
C TRP A 583 3.95 27.17 -3.86
N LYS A 584 4.62 28.16 -3.26
CA LYS A 584 4.02 29.47 -3.01
C LYS A 584 3.62 30.14 -4.32
N GLN A 585 4.50 30.13 -5.32
CA GLN A 585 4.17 30.61 -6.67
C GLN A 585 3.09 29.77 -7.34
N TRP A 586 3.13 28.44 -7.26
CA TRP A 586 2.09 27.55 -7.81
C TRP A 586 0.71 27.90 -7.24
N TYR A 587 0.62 28.07 -5.92
CA TYR A 587 -0.60 28.44 -5.21
C TYR A 587 -1.12 29.82 -5.64
N HIS A 588 -0.27 30.85 -5.71
CA HIS A 588 -0.67 32.19 -6.17
C HIS A 588 -0.93 32.28 -7.69
N ASN A 589 -0.30 31.42 -8.50
CA ASN A 589 -0.48 31.37 -9.96
C ASN A 589 -1.72 30.56 -10.40
N ILE A 590 -2.45 29.95 -9.47
CA ILE A 590 -3.82 29.48 -9.72
C ILE A 590 -4.68 30.74 -9.94
N LYS A 591 -4.77 31.16 -11.21
CA LYS A 591 -5.67 32.24 -11.60
C LYS A 591 -7.09 31.89 -11.12
N PRO A 592 -7.84 32.84 -10.53
CA PRO A 592 -9.27 32.66 -10.24
C PRO A 592 -10.14 32.75 -11.52
N ASP A 593 -9.69 32.11 -12.61
CA ASP A 593 -10.35 32.05 -13.92
C ASP A 593 -11.53 31.07 -13.94
N LEU A 594 -12.41 31.19 -12.94
CA LEU A 594 -13.77 30.66 -12.94
C LEU A 594 -14.83 31.71 -12.57
N TYR A 595 -14.43 32.98 -12.31
CA TYR A 595 -15.32 34.13 -12.16
C TYR A 595 -15.25 35.13 -13.34
N ARG A 596 -14.72 34.70 -14.50
CA ARG A 596 -14.71 35.49 -15.75
C ARG A 596 -15.12 34.67 -16.98
N ARG A 597 -16.26 33.99 -16.88
CA ARG A 597 -17.08 33.62 -18.06
C ARG A 597 -18.25 34.60 -18.15
N LYS A 598 -18.48 35.15 -19.34
CA LYS A 598 -19.59 36.08 -19.65
C LYS A 598 -20.94 35.36 -19.79
N ASP A 599 -20.93 34.06 -19.52
CA ASP A 599 -21.90 33.06 -19.95
C ASP A 599 -23.07 32.89 -18.94
N LEU A 600 -23.17 33.77 -17.93
CA LEU A 600 -24.22 33.79 -16.89
C LEU A 600 -25.10 35.06 -16.94
N LEU A 601 -25.05 35.82 -18.04
CA LEU A 601 -25.79 37.08 -18.21
C LEU A 601 -26.80 37.11 -19.37
N GLU A 602 -26.95 36.03 -20.16
CA GLU A 602 -27.89 36.01 -21.30
C GLU A 602 -29.03 34.98 -21.22
N GLU A 603 -29.03 34.03 -20.26
CA GLU A 603 -30.11 33.05 -20.09
C GLU A 603 -30.82 33.15 -18.73
N THR A 604 -31.46 34.28 -18.44
CA THR A 604 -32.73 34.28 -17.67
C THR A 604 -33.51 35.58 -17.84
N LYS A 605 -34.28 35.68 -18.94
CA LYS A 605 -35.52 36.48 -18.95
C LYS A 605 -36.57 35.76 -18.10
N ILE A 606 -36.43 35.81 -16.78
CA ILE A 606 -37.53 35.54 -15.84
C ILE A 606 -37.77 36.82 -15.05
N SER A 607 -38.84 37.50 -15.43
CA SER A 607 -39.36 38.68 -14.77
C SER A 607 -39.88 38.37 -13.36
N ASN A 608 -39.77 39.37 -12.48
CA ASN A 608 -40.57 39.54 -11.27
C ASN A 608 -40.49 38.43 -10.20
N PHE A 609 -39.57 38.59 -9.25
CA PHE A 609 -39.87 38.28 -7.85
C PHE A 609 -39.51 39.47 -6.96
N ASN A 610 -40.54 40.13 -6.41
CA ASN A 610 -40.38 41.30 -5.56
C ASN A 610 -39.79 40.93 -4.20
N PHE A 611 -38.78 41.67 -3.78
CA PHE A 611 -38.35 41.75 -2.39
C PHE A 611 -39.43 42.49 -1.59
N ASN A 612 -40.24 41.76 -0.80
CA ASN A 612 -40.95 42.29 0.38
C ASN A 612 -41.80 41.20 1.08
N ARG A 613 -41.26 40.61 2.16
CA ARG A 613 -42.00 40.35 3.40
C ARG A 613 -41.07 39.91 4.53
N THR A 614 -40.93 40.80 5.51
CA THR A 614 -40.49 40.51 6.87
C THR A 614 -41.37 39.44 7.51
N THR A 615 -40.79 38.57 8.32
CA THR A 615 -41.49 37.88 9.41
C THR A 615 -40.51 37.62 10.54
N THR A 616 -40.64 38.40 11.61
CA THR A 616 -39.89 38.26 12.87
C THR A 616 -40.63 37.29 13.78
N ILE A 617 -39.92 36.30 14.32
CA ILE A 617 -40.31 35.53 15.52
C ILE A 617 -39.03 35.46 16.36
N LEU A 618 -38.82 36.43 17.25
CA LEU A 618 -39.11 36.31 18.69
C LEU A 618 -38.29 35.21 19.38
N LEU A 619 -37.18 35.62 20.01
CA LEU A 619 -36.99 35.46 21.45
C LEU A 619 -36.22 36.68 21.98
N ASP A 620 -36.84 37.39 22.91
CA ASP A 620 -36.21 38.38 23.80
C ASP A 620 -36.63 38.00 25.22
N GLY A 621 -35.74 38.08 26.20
CA GLY A 621 -35.92 37.43 27.50
C GLY A 621 -34.68 37.33 28.40
N SER A 622 -34.20 38.48 28.87
CA SER A 622 -33.45 38.73 30.12
C SER A 622 -32.09 38.05 30.39
N ASN A 623 -31.04 38.88 30.41
CA ASN A 623 -30.11 39.18 31.53
C ASN A 623 -29.52 38.00 32.36
N ASP A 624 -28.23 37.88 32.62
CA ASP A 624 -27.29 38.90 33.16
C ASP A 624 -25.82 38.74 32.68
N GLU A 625 -24.94 39.68 33.10
CA GLU A 625 -23.61 40.01 32.54
C GLU A 625 -22.39 39.23 33.09
N SER A 626 -21.17 39.64 32.63
CA SER A 626 -19.78 39.23 32.97
C SER A 626 -19.23 37.98 32.25
N GLU A 627 -17.97 37.86 31.80
CA GLU A 627 -16.78 38.72 31.51
C GLU A 627 -15.82 37.82 30.65
N ILE A 628 -14.89 38.24 29.76
CA ILE A 628 -14.50 39.51 29.10
C ILE A 628 -13.69 39.18 27.81
N ASP A 629 -13.43 40.15 26.92
CA ASP A 629 -12.48 40.15 25.78
C ASP A 629 -12.50 38.99 24.75
N ASP A 630 -13.26 39.18 23.65
CA ASP A 630 -13.04 38.51 22.37
C ASP A 630 -12.90 39.57 21.25
N ILE A 631 -11.87 39.46 20.40
CA ILE A 631 -11.59 40.44 19.34
C ILE A 631 -12.55 40.18 18.16
N SER A 632 -13.68 40.88 18.14
CA SER A 632 -14.66 40.75 17.06
C SER A 632 -14.16 41.41 15.77
N ILE A 633 -13.89 40.60 14.75
CA ILE A 633 -13.84 41.04 13.35
C ILE A 633 -15.25 40.81 12.77
N ASP A 634 -15.85 41.86 12.21
CA ASP A 634 -17.19 41.80 11.61
C ASP A 634 -17.29 40.68 10.55
N LEU A 635 -18.18 39.72 10.80
CA LEU A 635 -18.50 38.65 9.86
C LEU A 635 -19.78 38.99 9.10
N PRO A 636 -19.81 38.85 7.76
CA PRO A 636 -20.97 39.20 6.95
C PRO A 636 -22.18 38.27 7.21
N PRO A 637 -23.41 38.73 6.89
CA PRO A 637 -24.64 38.02 7.21
C PRO A 637 -24.69 36.60 6.62
N THR A 638 -25.25 35.69 7.41
CA THR A 638 -25.25 34.23 7.21
C THR A 638 -25.78 33.78 5.85
N ASP A 639 -26.65 34.58 5.22
CA ASP A 639 -27.25 34.28 3.91
C ASP A 639 -26.23 34.25 2.77
N PHE A 640 -25.16 35.05 2.81
CA PHE A 640 -24.11 35.02 1.78
C PHE A 640 -23.35 33.69 1.78
N ILE A 641 -22.95 33.23 2.97
CA ILE A 641 -22.28 31.93 3.17
C ILE A 641 -23.19 30.79 2.69
N LYS A 642 -24.49 30.89 3.02
CA LYS A 642 -25.52 29.94 2.61
C LYS A 642 -25.71 29.91 1.09
N GLU A 643 -25.74 31.06 0.42
CA GLU A 643 -25.82 31.15 -1.03
C GLU A 643 -24.59 30.53 -1.71
N TYR A 644 -23.38 30.86 -1.24
CA TYR A 644 -22.13 30.28 -1.77
C TYR A 644 -22.11 28.75 -1.62
N VAL A 645 -22.45 28.23 -0.44
CA VAL A 645 -22.52 26.78 -0.20
C VAL A 645 -23.60 26.13 -1.07
N ASN A 646 -24.78 26.75 -1.22
CA ASN A 646 -25.84 26.23 -2.09
C ASN A 646 -25.38 26.16 -3.57
N LYS A 647 -24.69 27.19 -4.07
CA LYS A 647 -24.15 27.25 -5.44
C LYS A 647 -22.86 26.44 -5.63
N MET A 648 -22.23 25.94 -4.57
CA MET A 648 -20.98 25.18 -4.66
C MET A 648 -21.17 23.88 -5.47
N PRO A 649 -20.38 23.62 -6.53
CA PRO A 649 -20.51 22.41 -7.33
C PRO A 649 -20.40 21.13 -6.49
N LEU A 650 -21.22 20.11 -6.79
CA LEU A 650 -21.26 18.84 -6.05
C LEU A 650 -19.87 18.18 -5.94
N LYS A 651 -19.02 18.30 -6.99
CA LYS A 651 -17.62 17.83 -6.96
C LYS A 651 -16.79 18.56 -5.89
N LYS A 652 -16.94 19.89 -5.70
CA LYS A 652 -16.25 20.64 -4.64
C LYS A 652 -16.76 20.24 -3.24
N LYS A 653 -18.09 20.14 -3.05
CA LYS A 653 -18.69 19.65 -1.78
C LYS A 653 -18.12 18.28 -1.38
N LYS A 654 -18.07 17.33 -2.33
CA LYS A 654 -17.50 15.99 -2.09
C LYS A 654 -16.03 16.01 -1.66
N HIS A 655 -15.18 16.83 -2.27
CA HIS A 655 -13.76 16.91 -1.88
C HIS A 655 -13.57 17.52 -0.48
N LEU A 656 -14.32 18.57 -0.14
CA LEU A 656 -14.25 19.20 1.17
C LEU A 656 -14.66 18.21 2.29
N LEU A 657 -15.78 17.49 2.08
CA LEU A 657 -16.23 16.44 3.00
C LEU A 657 -15.27 15.23 3.03
N SER A 658 -14.52 14.97 1.96
CA SER A 658 -13.47 13.93 1.95
C SER A 658 -12.27 14.30 2.82
N CYS A 659 -11.83 15.56 2.80
CA CYS A 659 -10.76 16.04 3.69
C CYS A 659 -11.16 15.92 5.17
N ALA A 660 -12.41 16.29 5.46
CA ALA A 660 -13.02 16.14 6.77
C ALA A 660 -13.13 14.66 7.18
N LYS A 661 -13.55 13.78 6.26
CA LYS A 661 -13.60 12.32 6.48
C LYS A 661 -12.23 11.71 6.77
N ASN A 662 -11.18 12.23 6.16
CA ASN A 662 -9.80 11.77 6.32
C ASN A 662 -9.07 12.43 7.51
N GLY A 663 -9.71 13.35 8.24
CA GLY A 663 -9.15 13.98 9.45
C GLY A 663 -8.11 15.08 9.20
N LEU A 664 -8.02 15.58 7.96
CA LEU A 664 -7.11 16.66 7.53
C LEU A 664 -7.59 18.06 7.97
N ILE A 665 -8.91 18.23 8.08
CA ILE A 665 -9.59 19.44 8.56
C ILE A 665 -10.58 19.09 9.67
N THR A 666 -10.79 20.03 10.59
CA THR A 666 -11.68 19.91 11.76
C THR A 666 -12.73 21.03 11.74
N ASP A 667 -13.69 21.02 12.66
CA ASP A 667 -14.70 22.09 12.78
C ASP A 667 -14.08 23.48 13.02
N THR A 668 -12.89 23.50 13.65
CA THR A 668 -12.07 24.69 13.91
C THR A 668 -11.23 25.14 12.71
N SER A 669 -11.17 24.39 11.61
CA SER A 669 -10.45 24.80 10.40
C SER A 669 -11.20 25.95 9.70
N LEU A 670 -10.50 27.04 9.39
CA LEU A 670 -11.06 28.18 8.67
C LEU A 670 -11.05 27.95 7.15
N ILE A 671 -12.22 28.05 6.53
CA ILE A 671 -12.48 27.92 5.10
C ILE A 671 -12.70 29.32 4.51
N ASN A 672 -12.12 29.61 3.37
CA ASN A 672 -12.14 30.96 2.82
C ASN A 672 -13.17 31.09 1.70
N ILE A 673 -14.10 32.03 1.81
CA ILE A 673 -15.16 32.26 0.84
C ILE A 673 -14.88 33.58 0.09
N PRO A 674 -14.72 33.56 -1.24
CA PRO A 674 -14.53 34.80 -2.00
C PRO A 674 -15.80 35.65 -1.95
N ASN A 675 -15.69 36.91 -1.51
CA ASN A 675 -16.79 37.86 -1.58
C ASN A 675 -17.10 38.15 -3.06
N ILE A 676 -18.38 38.19 -3.43
CA ILE A 676 -18.79 38.47 -4.83
C ILE A 676 -18.69 39.98 -5.11
N ASN A 677 -18.75 40.83 -4.08
CA ASN A 677 -18.82 42.29 -4.21
C ASN A 677 -17.51 43.02 -3.88
N GLU A 678 -16.49 42.31 -3.36
CA GLU A 678 -15.19 42.89 -3.01
C GLU A 678 -14.05 41.93 -3.34
N SER A 679 -12.86 42.46 -3.61
CA SER A 679 -11.62 41.69 -3.85
C SER A 679 -11.15 40.82 -2.67
N ASN A 680 -11.84 40.92 -1.53
CA ASN A 680 -11.46 40.31 -0.26
C ASN A 680 -12.22 39.00 -0.02
N SER A 681 -11.56 38.07 0.65
CA SER A 681 -12.09 36.75 0.96
C SER A 681 -12.39 36.63 2.46
N ILE A 682 -13.53 36.05 2.81
CA ILE A 682 -14.05 35.98 4.18
C ILE A 682 -13.68 34.62 4.80
N GLU A 683 -13.01 34.64 5.96
CA GLU A 683 -12.67 33.43 6.71
C GLU A 683 -13.89 32.91 7.51
N VAL A 684 -14.32 31.69 7.21
CA VAL A 684 -15.52 31.03 7.78
C VAL A 684 -15.13 29.68 8.36
N GLN A 685 -15.39 29.45 9.65
CA GLN A 685 -15.18 28.14 10.27
C GLN A 685 -15.90 27.02 9.51
N PHE A 686 -15.23 25.89 9.28
CA PHE A 686 -15.76 24.74 8.56
C PHE A 686 -17.08 24.26 9.17
N LYS A 687 -17.23 24.35 10.50
CA LYS A 687 -18.50 24.09 11.22
C LYS A 687 -19.70 24.81 10.57
N LYS A 688 -19.58 26.10 10.22
CA LYS A 688 -20.68 26.87 9.61
C LYS A 688 -21.06 26.33 8.23
N ILE A 689 -20.08 25.97 7.40
CA ILE A 689 -20.31 25.36 6.07
C ILE A 689 -20.92 23.97 6.21
N LEU A 690 -20.42 23.17 7.17
CA LEU A 690 -20.90 21.82 7.43
C LEU A 690 -22.36 21.80 7.90
N LEU A 691 -22.75 22.73 8.76
CA LEU A 691 -24.14 22.95 9.20
C LEU A 691 -25.06 23.34 8.02
N ILE A 692 -24.60 24.16 7.07
CA ILE A 692 -25.38 24.51 5.88
C ILE A 692 -25.57 23.28 4.96
N ILE A 693 -24.52 22.49 4.73
CA ILE A 693 -24.60 21.23 3.97
C ILE A 693 -25.53 20.23 4.66
N GLN A 694 -25.52 20.17 6.00
CA GLN A 694 -26.43 19.34 6.77
C GLN A 694 -27.90 19.79 6.58
N ALA A 695 -28.20 21.08 6.71
CA ALA A 695 -29.54 21.62 6.49
C ALA A 695 -30.04 21.41 5.04
N GLU A 696 -29.16 21.51 4.05
CA GLU A 696 -29.45 21.18 2.64
C GLU A 696 -29.81 19.69 2.48
N ASN A 697 -29.02 18.80 3.09
CA ASN A 697 -29.23 17.35 3.07
C ASN A 697 -30.53 16.95 3.81
N GLU A 698 -30.85 17.57 4.94
CA GLU A 698 -32.10 17.35 5.68
C GLU A 698 -33.34 17.81 4.89
N ASN A 699 -33.25 18.95 4.19
CA ASN A 699 -34.30 19.46 3.30
C ASN A 699 -34.46 18.58 2.04
N LEU A 700 -33.37 18.02 1.50
CA LEU A 700 -33.45 17.03 0.43
C LEU A 700 -34.17 15.75 0.90
N LEU A 701 -33.84 15.26 2.10
CA LEU A 701 -34.44 14.07 2.70
C LEU A 701 -35.92 14.26 3.11
N SER A 702 -36.34 15.45 3.52
CA SER A 702 -37.76 15.74 3.74
C SER A 702 -38.52 15.79 2.41
N ARG A 703 -38.00 16.52 1.41
CA ARG A 703 -38.59 16.56 0.06
C ARG A 703 -38.69 15.20 -0.62
N GLN A 704 -37.80 14.25 -0.30
CA GLN A 704 -37.89 12.86 -0.78
C GLN A 704 -38.96 12.04 -0.05
N ARG A 705 -39.21 12.30 1.25
CA ARG A 705 -40.22 11.58 2.05
C ARG A 705 -41.65 11.81 1.58
N ASP A 706 -41.97 12.99 1.04
CA ASP A 706 -43.33 13.35 0.62
C ASP A 706 -43.65 12.97 -0.85
N LYS A 707 -42.70 12.36 -1.57
CA LYS A 707 -42.91 11.96 -2.97
C LYS A 707 -43.60 10.60 -3.08
N HIS A 708 -44.39 10.46 -4.16
CA HIS A 708 -45.04 9.20 -4.51
C HIS A 708 -44.03 8.03 -4.55
N TRP A 709 -44.46 6.84 -4.11
CA TRP A 709 -43.59 5.67 -3.92
C TRP A 709 -42.77 5.30 -5.18
N PHE A 710 -43.34 5.50 -6.38
CA PHE A 710 -42.65 5.30 -7.65
C PHE A 710 -41.43 6.24 -7.82
N TYR A 711 -41.55 7.52 -7.43
CA TYR A 711 -40.43 8.47 -7.45
C TYR A 711 -39.37 8.11 -6.38
N LYS A 712 -39.81 7.64 -5.21
CA LYS A 712 -38.89 7.12 -4.18
C LYS A 712 -38.07 5.94 -4.70
N ILE A 713 -38.66 5.02 -5.46
CA ILE A 713 -37.92 3.92 -6.11
C ILE A 713 -36.98 4.46 -7.19
N LEU A 714 -37.46 5.30 -8.11
CA LEU A 714 -36.66 5.90 -9.19
C LEU A 714 -35.38 6.58 -8.69
N THR A 715 -35.47 7.29 -7.57
CA THR A 715 -34.37 8.07 -6.98
C THR A 715 -33.58 7.32 -5.91
N SER A 716 -33.94 6.06 -5.60
CA SER A 716 -33.29 5.34 -4.51
C SER A 716 -31.88 4.89 -4.82
N ALA A 717 -31.06 4.87 -3.78
CA ALA A 717 -29.68 4.39 -3.83
C ALA A 717 -29.32 3.60 -2.57
N HIS A 718 -28.40 2.67 -2.75
CA HIS A 718 -27.61 2.01 -1.71
C HIS A 718 -26.45 2.91 -1.33
N PHE A 719 -26.10 2.99 -0.05
CA PHE A 719 -25.04 3.84 0.48
C PHE A 719 -23.98 3.03 1.22
N SER A 720 -22.71 3.38 1.01
CA SER A 720 -21.59 2.70 1.63
C SER A 720 -21.53 2.93 3.15
N SER A 721 -21.20 1.87 3.89
CA SER A 721 -20.92 1.84 5.33
C SER A 721 -19.43 2.06 5.66
N GLY A 722 -18.66 2.67 4.75
CA GLY A 722 -17.21 2.84 4.85
C GLY A 722 -16.75 3.66 6.06
N ASN A 723 -15.44 3.62 6.35
CA ASN A 723 -14.93 4.04 7.65
C ASN A 723 -14.98 5.58 7.82
N PHE A 724 -15.63 6.04 8.89
CA PHE A 724 -15.65 7.44 9.32
C PHE A 724 -14.82 7.69 10.59
N SER A 725 -14.00 6.71 11.02
CA SER A 725 -13.14 6.85 12.21
C SER A 725 -12.23 8.09 12.22
N PRO A 726 -11.64 8.57 11.10
CA PRO A 726 -10.84 9.80 11.12
C PRO A 726 -11.71 11.07 11.26
N SER A 727 -12.99 11.00 10.87
CA SER A 727 -13.98 12.06 11.11
C SER A 727 -14.47 12.11 12.57
N ASN A 728 -13.87 11.32 13.47
CA ASN A 728 -14.03 11.52 14.92
C ASN A 728 -13.32 12.75 15.46
N ARG A 729 -12.64 13.54 14.61
CA ARG A 729 -12.16 14.90 14.92
C ARG A 729 -13.20 15.99 14.61
N LEU A 730 -14.45 15.57 14.30
CA LEU A 730 -15.59 16.44 14.02
C LEU A 730 -16.76 16.13 14.98
N GLU A 731 -17.45 17.21 15.34
CA GLU A 731 -18.69 17.28 16.12
C GLU A 731 -19.89 16.75 15.30
N CYS A 732 -19.95 17.08 14.01
CA CYS A 732 -20.97 16.54 13.09
C CYS A 732 -20.55 15.17 12.52
N ASP A 733 -21.45 14.19 12.53
CA ASP A 733 -21.22 12.89 11.91
C ASP A 733 -21.42 12.94 10.38
N LEU A 734 -20.30 12.94 9.65
CA LEU A 734 -20.29 12.90 8.19
C LEU A 734 -21.02 11.69 7.60
N ARG A 735 -21.23 10.59 8.35
CA ARG A 735 -22.06 9.46 7.91
C ARG A 735 -23.52 9.85 7.66
N LYS A 736 -24.01 10.95 8.25
CA LYS A 736 -25.37 11.48 8.02
C LYS A 736 -25.54 12.24 6.70
N LEU A 737 -24.44 12.58 6.01
CA LEU A 737 -24.49 13.36 4.77
C LEU A 737 -24.45 12.44 3.55
N GLN A 738 -25.53 12.38 2.75
CA GLN A 738 -25.57 11.59 1.51
C GLN A 738 -24.43 11.96 0.55
N VAL A 739 -24.01 13.24 0.55
CA VAL A 739 -22.92 13.77 -0.29
C VAL A 739 -21.54 13.25 0.15
N ALA A 740 -21.33 12.99 1.46
CA ALA A 740 -20.06 12.45 1.99
C ALA A 740 -19.91 10.93 1.75
N ARG A 741 -20.98 10.26 1.31
CA ARG A 741 -21.03 8.82 1.10
C ARG A 741 -20.92 8.48 -0.39
N GLN A 742 -20.23 7.38 -0.67
CA GLN A 742 -20.43 6.69 -1.94
C GLN A 742 -21.81 6.04 -1.95
N HIS A 743 -22.43 6.02 -3.13
CA HIS A 743 -23.72 5.43 -3.35
C HIS A 743 -23.80 4.75 -4.72
N MET A 744 -24.71 3.79 -4.84
CA MET A 744 -25.04 3.09 -6.07
C MET A 744 -26.56 3.09 -6.24
N SER A 745 -27.08 3.53 -7.40
CA SER A 745 -28.53 3.58 -7.62
C SER A 745 -29.17 2.18 -7.50
N ILE A 746 -30.39 2.11 -6.99
CA ILE A 746 -31.12 0.84 -6.86
C ILE A 746 -31.39 0.16 -8.20
N TRP A 747 -31.38 0.92 -9.30
CA TRP A 747 -31.49 0.39 -10.66
C TRP A 747 -30.38 -0.62 -10.99
N TYR A 748 -29.19 -0.51 -10.39
CA TYR A 748 -28.14 -1.53 -10.52
C TYR A 748 -28.61 -2.89 -10.01
N THR A 749 -29.36 -2.93 -8.91
CA THR A 749 -29.94 -4.17 -8.36
C THR A 749 -31.09 -4.69 -9.23
N ILE A 750 -31.96 -3.80 -9.73
CA ILE A 750 -33.13 -4.18 -10.54
C ILE A 750 -32.67 -4.77 -11.89
N ILE A 751 -31.76 -4.07 -12.59
CA ILE A 751 -31.21 -4.50 -13.89
C ILE A 751 -30.50 -5.85 -13.73
N PHE A 752 -29.69 -6.00 -12.69
CA PHE A 752 -28.95 -7.24 -12.38
C PHE A 752 -29.88 -8.44 -12.11
N ALA A 753 -30.95 -8.23 -11.35
CA ALA A 753 -31.97 -9.26 -11.12
C ALA A 753 -32.72 -9.63 -12.42
N PHE A 754 -33.14 -8.63 -13.20
CA PHE A 754 -33.82 -8.83 -14.48
C PHE A 754 -32.95 -9.61 -15.47
N MET A 755 -31.67 -9.27 -15.61
CA MET A 755 -30.75 -9.96 -16.52
C MET A 755 -30.54 -11.42 -16.13
N THR A 756 -30.48 -11.73 -14.84
CA THR A 756 -30.35 -13.11 -14.36
C THR A 756 -31.60 -13.94 -14.66
N LEU A 757 -32.79 -13.34 -14.49
CA LEU A 757 -34.07 -13.95 -14.89
C LEU A 757 -34.16 -14.15 -16.41
N THR A 758 -33.68 -13.18 -17.20
CA THR A 758 -33.62 -13.30 -18.67
C THR A 758 -32.67 -14.41 -19.11
N THR A 759 -31.49 -14.52 -18.48
CA THR A 759 -30.54 -15.63 -18.74
C THR A 759 -31.19 -16.98 -18.46
N PHE A 760 -31.89 -17.12 -17.33
CA PHE A 760 -32.63 -18.33 -16.95
C PHE A 760 -33.74 -18.67 -17.96
N ALA A 761 -34.56 -17.68 -18.33
CA ALA A 761 -35.65 -17.84 -19.29
C ALA A 761 -35.14 -18.19 -20.69
N SER A 762 -34.04 -17.57 -21.15
CA SER A 762 -33.39 -17.86 -22.44
C SER A 762 -32.87 -19.30 -22.50
N HIS A 763 -32.32 -19.83 -21.41
CA HIS A 763 -31.90 -21.23 -21.37
C HIS A 763 -33.09 -22.19 -21.42
N ILE A 764 -34.17 -21.93 -20.67
CA ILE A 764 -35.41 -22.72 -20.78
C ILE A 764 -35.93 -22.69 -22.21
N TRP A 765 -35.99 -21.50 -22.82
CA TRP A 765 -36.45 -21.35 -24.20
C TRP A 765 -35.59 -22.15 -25.18
N SER A 766 -34.26 -22.06 -25.09
CA SER A 766 -33.33 -22.88 -25.90
C SER A 766 -33.53 -24.39 -25.69
N THR A 767 -33.84 -24.79 -24.46
CA THR A 767 -34.11 -26.19 -24.09
C THR A 767 -35.48 -26.67 -24.59
N VAL A 768 -36.38 -25.77 -25.00
CA VAL A 768 -37.71 -26.13 -25.52
C VAL A 768 -37.76 -26.11 -27.05
N THR A 769 -37.24 -25.06 -27.71
CA THR A 769 -37.39 -24.93 -29.17
C THR A 769 -36.45 -25.81 -29.98
N ASN A 770 -35.28 -26.13 -29.45
CA ASN A 770 -34.22 -26.82 -30.20
C ASN A 770 -33.98 -28.25 -29.65
N TYR A 771 -34.84 -28.75 -28.75
CA TYR A 771 -34.58 -29.95 -27.95
C TYR A 771 -34.40 -31.23 -28.78
N GLU A 772 -35.41 -31.54 -29.58
CA GLU A 772 -35.54 -32.82 -30.29
C GLU A 772 -34.48 -32.93 -31.41
N GLU A 773 -34.20 -31.81 -32.09
CA GLU A 773 -33.15 -31.72 -33.11
C GLU A 773 -31.75 -31.76 -32.47
N MET A 774 -31.48 -31.05 -31.36
CA MET A 774 -30.18 -31.12 -30.70
C MET A 774 -29.91 -32.47 -30.03
N GLN A 775 -30.91 -33.16 -29.46
CA GLN A 775 -30.70 -34.52 -28.94
C GLN A 775 -30.27 -35.48 -30.05
N ASN A 776 -30.94 -35.43 -31.20
CA ASN A 776 -30.62 -36.29 -32.34
C ASN A 776 -29.26 -35.97 -32.98
N LEU A 777 -28.89 -34.68 -33.14
CA LEU A 777 -27.60 -34.31 -33.76
C LEU A 777 -26.38 -34.50 -32.84
N LEU A 778 -26.50 -34.22 -31.53
CA LEU A 778 -25.36 -34.16 -30.61
C LEU A 778 -25.24 -35.39 -29.71
N SER A 779 -26.14 -36.39 -29.82
CA SER A 779 -26.17 -37.57 -28.94
C SER A 779 -26.16 -37.22 -27.44
N ILE A 780 -26.87 -36.15 -27.09
CA ILE A 780 -26.78 -35.52 -25.75
C ILE A 780 -27.32 -36.48 -24.68
N THR A 781 -26.41 -37.03 -23.88
CA THR A 781 -26.79 -37.79 -22.70
C THR A 781 -27.44 -36.87 -21.65
N ILE A 782 -28.36 -37.43 -20.87
CA ILE A 782 -29.10 -36.73 -19.80
C ILE A 782 -28.16 -35.96 -18.85
N GLY A 783 -26.93 -36.44 -18.66
CA GLY A 783 -25.92 -35.81 -17.80
C GLY A 783 -25.55 -34.37 -18.18
N LEU A 784 -25.45 -34.03 -19.48
CA LEU A 784 -25.09 -32.67 -19.89
C LEU A 784 -26.20 -31.66 -19.54
N LEU A 785 -27.46 -32.06 -19.71
CA LEU A 785 -28.62 -31.23 -19.36
C LEU A 785 -28.74 -30.99 -17.84
N VAL A 786 -28.45 -32.02 -17.05
CA VAL A 786 -28.37 -31.91 -15.58
C VAL A 786 -27.24 -30.98 -15.16
N PHE A 787 -26.07 -31.09 -15.79
CA PHE A 787 -24.91 -30.25 -15.51
C PHE A 787 -25.16 -28.76 -15.81
N THR A 788 -25.72 -28.43 -16.98
CA THR A 788 -26.05 -27.03 -17.31
C THR A 788 -27.09 -26.46 -16.35
N SER A 789 -28.14 -27.22 -16.03
CA SER A 789 -29.14 -26.80 -15.03
C SER A 789 -28.56 -26.57 -13.63
N ALA A 790 -27.58 -27.38 -13.20
CA ALA A 790 -26.90 -27.21 -11.93
C ALA A 790 -26.06 -25.91 -11.89
N ILE A 791 -25.30 -25.62 -12.95
CA ILE A 791 -24.51 -24.38 -13.03
C ILE A 791 -25.43 -23.14 -13.09
N ILE A 792 -26.56 -23.21 -13.78
CA ILE A 792 -27.56 -22.11 -13.80
C ILE A 792 -28.12 -21.89 -12.40
N SER A 793 -28.44 -22.96 -11.68
CA SER A 793 -28.93 -22.88 -10.29
C SER A 793 -27.90 -22.23 -9.36
N ALA A 794 -26.61 -22.53 -9.55
CA ALA A 794 -25.51 -21.87 -8.84
C ALA A 794 -25.38 -20.38 -9.20
N LEU A 795 -25.55 -20.00 -10.48
CA LEU A 795 -25.58 -18.60 -10.91
C LEU A 795 -26.71 -17.83 -10.25
N VAL A 796 -27.94 -18.36 -10.29
CA VAL A 796 -29.12 -17.76 -9.65
C VAL A 796 -28.88 -17.59 -8.15
N TYR A 797 -28.39 -18.61 -7.44
CA TYR A 797 -28.07 -18.52 -6.02
C TYR A 797 -27.07 -17.40 -5.69
N LEU A 798 -25.96 -17.30 -6.44
CA LEU A 798 -24.94 -16.28 -6.22
C LEU A 798 -25.46 -14.86 -6.49
N VAL A 799 -26.25 -14.67 -7.55
CA VAL A 799 -26.92 -13.39 -7.85
C VAL A 799 -27.92 -13.05 -6.75
N SER A 800 -28.80 -13.97 -6.36
CA SER A 800 -29.78 -13.76 -5.28
C SER A 800 -29.10 -13.35 -3.98
N TYR A 801 -27.94 -13.93 -3.65
CA TYR A 801 -27.14 -13.50 -2.49
C TYR A 801 -26.67 -12.04 -2.63
N MET A 802 -26.10 -11.66 -3.78
CA MET A 802 -25.60 -10.28 -3.97
C MET A 802 -26.74 -9.26 -3.98
N VAL A 803 -27.88 -9.60 -4.57
CA VAL A 803 -29.11 -8.79 -4.53
C VAL A 803 -29.60 -8.63 -3.09
N ALA A 804 -29.67 -9.72 -2.31
CA ALA A 804 -30.06 -9.70 -0.91
C ALA A 804 -29.12 -8.85 -0.04
N PHE A 805 -27.80 -8.92 -0.28
CA PHE A 805 -26.84 -8.02 0.38
C PHE A 805 -27.12 -6.55 0.05
N LEU A 806 -27.37 -6.19 -1.22
CA LEU A 806 -27.67 -4.80 -1.58
C LEU A 806 -28.93 -4.31 -0.85
N PHE A 807 -29.97 -5.15 -0.75
CA PHE A 807 -31.14 -4.84 0.10
C PHE A 807 -30.84 -4.77 1.61
N CYS A 808 -29.77 -5.40 2.09
CA CYS A 808 -29.28 -5.26 3.47
C CYS A 808 -28.44 -3.99 3.70
N THR A 809 -27.76 -3.46 2.68
CA THR A 809 -27.04 -2.17 2.80
C THR A 809 -27.99 -1.02 3.14
N GLU A 810 -27.45 0.05 3.74
CA GLU A 810 -28.22 1.25 4.03
C GLU A 810 -28.74 1.87 2.73
N ASN A 811 -30.06 1.98 2.62
CA ASN A 811 -30.72 2.51 1.44
C ASN A 811 -31.87 3.44 1.82
N THR A 812 -32.25 4.31 0.88
CA THR A 812 -33.32 5.30 1.05
C THR A 812 -34.73 4.71 1.16
N LEU A 813 -34.95 3.45 0.75
CA LEU A 813 -36.27 2.81 0.84
C LEU A 813 -36.64 2.39 2.26
N LYS A 814 -35.68 1.97 3.08
CA LYS A 814 -35.94 1.45 4.44
C LYS A 814 -36.11 2.54 5.51
N GLU A 815 -36.02 3.82 5.14
CA GLU A 815 -36.05 5.02 6.03
C GLU A 815 -35.07 5.01 7.23
N LYS A 816 -34.20 3.99 7.34
CA LYS A 816 -33.22 3.77 8.43
C LYS A 816 -31.76 4.12 8.06
N GLY A 817 -31.52 4.61 6.85
CA GLY A 817 -30.19 4.68 6.23
C GLY A 817 -29.21 5.75 6.75
N LEU A 818 -29.45 6.39 7.90
CA LEU A 818 -28.59 7.43 8.51
C LEU A 818 -28.66 7.44 10.06
N SER A 819 -28.89 6.29 10.70
CA SER A 819 -29.07 6.19 12.15
C SER A 819 -27.77 6.36 12.96
N ASP A 820 -27.85 7.09 14.08
CA ASP A 820 -26.74 7.32 15.04
C ASP A 820 -26.15 6.05 15.66
N HIS A 821 -26.91 4.96 15.68
CA HIS A 821 -26.52 3.72 16.33
C HIS A 821 -26.40 2.59 15.32
N ILE A 822 -25.19 2.04 15.21
CA ILE A 822 -25.02 0.65 14.77
C ILE A 822 -25.81 -0.20 15.78
N PRO A 823 -26.79 -1.01 15.36
CA PRO A 823 -27.49 -1.90 16.28
C PRO A 823 -26.47 -2.83 16.91
N VAL A 824 -26.40 -2.86 18.25
CA VAL A 824 -25.44 -3.71 18.99
C VAL A 824 -25.62 -5.19 18.65
N ASN A 825 -26.83 -5.58 18.23
CA ASN A 825 -27.09 -6.79 17.46
C ASN A 825 -27.82 -6.43 16.16
N PRO A 826 -27.18 -6.52 14.99
CA PRO A 826 -27.90 -6.55 13.72
C PRO A 826 -28.72 -7.85 13.61
N SER A 827 -29.80 -7.83 12.84
CA SER A 827 -30.64 -9.04 12.68
C SER A 827 -29.83 -10.21 12.10
N PRO A 828 -30.13 -11.49 12.43
CA PRO A 828 -29.43 -12.64 11.87
C PRO A 828 -29.42 -12.68 10.34
N ILE A 829 -30.48 -12.16 9.69
CA ILE A 829 -30.55 -12.03 8.22
C ILE A 829 -29.56 -10.97 7.70
N TYR A 830 -29.45 -9.82 8.38
CA TYR A 830 -28.43 -8.82 8.07
C TYR A 830 -27.05 -9.43 8.21
N ASN A 831 -26.74 -10.04 9.36
CA ASN A 831 -25.44 -10.70 9.59
C ASN A 831 -25.17 -11.77 8.52
N TYR A 832 -26.09 -12.69 8.26
CA TYR A 832 -25.93 -13.74 7.24
C TYR A 832 -25.56 -13.19 5.85
N PHE A 833 -26.18 -12.08 5.42
CA PHE A 833 -25.84 -11.47 4.13
C PHE A 833 -24.62 -10.54 4.20
N SER A 834 -24.39 -9.83 5.32
CA SER A 834 -23.30 -8.87 5.54
C SER A 834 -21.99 -9.49 6.03
N GLU A 835 -22.00 -10.74 6.49
CA GLU A 835 -20.82 -11.57 6.78
C GLU A 835 -20.17 -11.94 5.45
N LEU A 836 -19.44 -10.97 4.93
CA LEU A 836 -18.82 -10.92 3.61
C LEU A 836 -17.63 -11.89 3.46
N HIS A 837 -17.56 -12.98 4.24
CA HIS A 837 -16.36 -13.83 4.35
C HIS A 837 -15.81 -14.35 3.02
N HIS A 838 -16.66 -14.45 1.99
CA HIS A 838 -16.25 -14.86 0.65
C HIS A 838 -16.73 -13.90 -0.46
N TYR A 839 -16.95 -12.61 -0.22
CA TYR A 839 -17.50 -11.71 -1.27
C TYR A 839 -16.62 -11.62 -2.54
N LYS A 840 -15.29 -11.48 -2.39
CA LYS A 840 -14.33 -11.51 -3.53
C LYS A 840 -14.43 -12.83 -4.29
N ILE A 841 -14.52 -13.94 -3.57
CA ILE A 841 -14.62 -15.30 -4.12
C ILE A 841 -15.96 -15.50 -4.81
N ARG A 842 -17.09 -15.08 -4.22
CA ARG A 842 -18.41 -15.13 -4.86
C ARG A 842 -18.42 -14.30 -6.15
N ILE A 843 -17.91 -13.06 -6.13
CA ILE A 843 -17.76 -12.24 -7.34
C ILE A 843 -16.87 -12.93 -8.40
N LYS A 844 -15.74 -13.53 -8.00
CA LYS A 844 -14.88 -14.31 -8.91
C LYS A 844 -15.62 -15.51 -9.49
N ILE A 845 -16.28 -16.34 -8.67
CA ILE A 845 -17.07 -17.50 -9.09
C ILE A 845 -18.22 -17.08 -10.00
N THR A 846 -18.92 -15.98 -9.72
CA THR A 846 -20.02 -15.53 -10.59
C THR A 846 -19.51 -15.00 -11.94
N LYS A 847 -18.40 -14.25 -11.96
CA LYS A 847 -17.73 -13.87 -13.22
C LYS A 847 -17.30 -15.11 -14.02
N ILE A 848 -16.73 -16.11 -13.35
CA ILE A 848 -16.34 -17.41 -13.92
C ILE A 848 -17.54 -18.13 -14.54
N ILE A 849 -18.64 -18.30 -13.78
CA ILE A 849 -19.83 -19.01 -14.25
C ILE A 849 -20.50 -18.26 -15.42
N GLN A 850 -20.62 -16.93 -15.35
CA GLN A 850 -21.13 -16.14 -16.47
C GLN A 850 -20.24 -16.23 -17.71
N PHE A 851 -18.93 -16.32 -17.53
CA PHE A 851 -18.00 -16.49 -18.65
C PHE A 851 -18.17 -17.86 -19.33
N ILE A 852 -18.32 -18.93 -18.55
CA ILE A 852 -18.64 -20.27 -19.06
C ILE A 852 -19.97 -20.25 -19.81
N PHE A 853 -21.01 -19.59 -19.27
CA PHE A 853 -22.29 -19.46 -19.97
C PHE A 853 -22.22 -18.62 -21.23
N LEU A 854 -21.46 -17.52 -21.24
CA LEU A 854 -21.26 -16.70 -22.42
C LEU A 854 -20.66 -17.53 -23.55
N TRP A 855 -19.59 -18.29 -23.27
CA TRP A 855 -19.00 -19.22 -24.22
C TRP A 855 -19.94 -20.34 -24.68
N TYR A 856 -20.62 -21.01 -23.75
CA TYR A 856 -21.59 -22.07 -24.07
C TYR A 856 -22.72 -21.56 -24.98
N THR A 857 -23.24 -20.37 -24.71
CA THR A 857 -24.34 -19.75 -25.48
C THR A 857 -23.87 -19.17 -26.81
N MET A 858 -22.63 -18.71 -26.92
CA MET A 858 -22.00 -18.39 -28.21
C MET A 858 -21.80 -19.66 -29.06
N ALA A 859 -21.31 -20.75 -28.48
CA ALA A 859 -21.14 -22.03 -29.18
C ALA A 859 -22.50 -22.58 -29.66
N LEU A 860 -23.53 -22.54 -28.82
CA LEU A 860 -24.91 -22.89 -29.21
C LEU A 860 -25.45 -21.97 -30.31
N SER A 861 -25.13 -20.67 -30.29
CA SER A 861 -25.57 -19.73 -31.34
C SER A 861 -24.95 -20.08 -32.70
N VAL A 862 -23.66 -20.42 -32.73
CA VAL A 862 -22.95 -20.88 -33.93
C VAL A 862 -23.48 -22.24 -34.40
N PHE A 863 -23.67 -23.19 -33.49
CA PHE A 863 -24.23 -24.50 -33.82
C PHE A 863 -25.66 -24.39 -34.40
N ALA A 864 -26.50 -23.55 -33.78
CA ALA A 864 -27.85 -23.28 -34.26
C ALA A 864 -27.83 -22.68 -35.67
N HIS A 865 -26.95 -21.70 -35.92
CA HIS A 865 -26.81 -21.10 -37.25
C HIS A 865 -26.38 -22.11 -38.31
N ILE A 866 -25.35 -22.92 -38.04
CA ILE A 866 -24.81 -23.92 -38.98
C ILE A 866 -25.86 -24.99 -39.35
N ASN A 867 -26.72 -25.37 -38.40
CA ASN A 867 -27.73 -26.42 -38.58
C ASN A 867 -29.15 -25.89 -38.87
N GLY A 868 -29.31 -24.58 -39.11
CA GLY A 868 -30.61 -23.98 -39.43
C GLY A 868 -31.62 -23.91 -38.27
N LEU A 869 -31.17 -24.09 -37.02
CA LEU A 869 -32.00 -24.02 -35.81
C LEU A 869 -32.27 -22.57 -35.40
N ASN A 870 -33.24 -22.38 -34.50
CA ASN A 870 -33.56 -21.06 -33.97
C ASN A 870 -32.43 -20.50 -33.08
N ILE A 871 -31.78 -19.43 -33.54
CA ILE A 871 -30.65 -18.75 -32.87
C ILE A 871 -31.09 -17.77 -31.76
N TYR A 872 -32.33 -17.26 -31.78
CA TYR A 872 -32.74 -16.15 -30.91
C TYR A 872 -32.62 -16.44 -29.40
N PRO A 873 -32.96 -17.65 -28.88
CA PRO A 873 -32.77 -17.97 -27.46
C PRO A 873 -31.30 -17.89 -27.02
N ALA A 874 -30.37 -18.35 -27.86
CA ALA A 874 -28.95 -18.33 -27.57
C ALA A 874 -28.39 -16.89 -27.61
N LEU A 875 -28.78 -16.08 -28.60
CA LEU A 875 -28.38 -14.68 -28.72
C LEU A 875 -28.86 -13.82 -27.54
N ALA A 876 -30.09 -14.02 -27.07
CA ALA A 876 -30.62 -13.35 -25.88
C ALA A 876 -29.81 -13.69 -24.61
N CYS A 877 -29.28 -14.90 -24.53
CA CYS A 877 -28.43 -15.34 -23.42
C CYS A 877 -27.02 -14.74 -23.50
N VAL A 878 -26.46 -14.57 -24.71
CA VAL A 878 -25.17 -13.87 -24.92
C VAL A 878 -25.26 -12.42 -24.44
N LEU A 879 -26.31 -11.69 -24.84
CA LEU A 879 -26.50 -10.29 -24.45
C LEU A 879 -26.68 -10.13 -22.93
N SER A 880 -27.51 -10.96 -22.29
CA SER A 880 -27.76 -10.88 -20.85
C SER A 880 -26.54 -11.26 -19.99
N ASN A 881 -25.71 -12.21 -20.42
CA ASN A 881 -24.44 -12.53 -19.75
C ASN A 881 -23.37 -11.44 -19.97
N GLY A 882 -23.23 -10.90 -21.18
CA GLY A 882 -22.23 -9.89 -21.52
C GLY A 882 -22.38 -8.59 -20.72
N PHE A 883 -23.59 -8.03 -20.67
CA PHE A 883 -23.88 -6.87 -19.79
C PHE A 883 -23.66 -7.19 -18.31
N GLY A 884 -23.79 -8.46 -17.91
CA GLY A 884 -23.65 -8.92 -16.53
C GLY A 884 -22.26 -8.62 -15.98
N LEU A 885 -21.22 -9.08 -16.69
CA LEU A 885 -19.82 -8.94 -16.31
C LEU A 885 -19.43 -7.49 -15.99
N THR A 886 -19.89 -6.53 -16.79
CA THR A 886 -19.67 -5.08 -16.58
C THR A 886 -20.36 -4.58 -15.32
N LEU A 887 -21.59 -5.04 -15.05
CA LEU A 887 -22.38 -4.65 -13.89
C LEU A 887 -21.78 -5.20 -12.58
N PHE A 888 -21.26 -6.44 -12.61
CA PHE A 888 -20.51 -7.03 -11.49
C PHE A 888 -19.31 -6.17 -11.06
N ASN A 889 -18.64 -5.47 -11.98
CA ASN A 889 -17.45 -4.68 -11.64
C ASN A 889 -17.81 -3.44 -10.80
N ARG A 890 -18.86 -2.70 -11.18
CA ARG A 890 -19.37 -1.56 -10.40
C ARG A 890 -19.89 -2.00 -9.03
N ILE A 891 -20.61 -3.12 -8.99
CA ILE A 891 -21.07 -3.75 -7.75
C ILE A 891 -19.86 -4.11 -6.87
N ALA A 892 -18.81 -4.73 -7.41
CA ALA A 892 -17.60 -5.12 -6.68
C ALA A 892 -16.85 -3.93 -6.04
N ILE A 893 -16.74 -2.79 -6.74
CA ILE A 893 -16.13 -1.57 -6.19
C ILE A 893 -16.97 -1.05 -5.01
N PHE A 894 -18.29 -0.98 -5.15
CA PHE A 894 -19.19 -0.58 -4.07
C PHE A 894 -19.08 -1.52 -2.85
N PHE A 895 -19.02 -2.84 -3.07
CA PHE A 895 -18.77 -3.84 -2.03
C PHE A 895 -17.42 -3.63 -1.31
N ARG A 896 -16.33 -3.40 -2.05
CA ARG A 896 -14.99 -3.15 -1.50
C ARG A 896 -15.00 -1.93 -0.58
N ASP A 897 -15.61 -0.85 -1.04
CA ASP A 897 -15.55 0.43 -0.33
C ASP A 897 -16.50 0.44 0.89
N CYS A 898 -17.56 -0.39 0.90
CA CYS A 898 -18.32 -0.74 2.11
C CYS A 898 -17.49 -1.50 3.15
N ARG A 899 -16.57 -2.39 2.71
CA ARG A 899 -15.75 -3.25 3.58
C ARG A 899 -14.48 -2.59 4.10
N SER A 900 -14.07 -1.45 3.51
CA SER A 900 -12.97 -0.62 4.03
C SER A 900 -13.14 -0.16 5.50
N SER A 901 -14.33 -0.34 6.10
CA SER A 901 -14.61 -0.16 7.52
C SER A 901 -14.55 -1.40 8.40
N SER A 902 -14.65 -2.62 7.85
CA SER A 902 -14.77 -3.86 8.64
C SER A 902 -13.58 -4.81 8.54
N ASP A 903 -12.63 -4.58 7.62
CA ASP A 903 -11.35 -5.28 7.60
C ASP A 903 -10.39 -4.79 8.70
N GLY A 904 -10.72 -5.09 9.96
CA GLY A 904 -9.79 -5.37 11.08
C GLY A 904 -8.77 -4.31 11.49
N LYS A 905 -8.68 -3.16 10.84
CA LYS A 905 -7.87 -2.03 11.28
C LYS A 905 -8.49 -1.48 12.55
N LYS A 906 -7.97 -1.92 13.70
CA LYS A 906 -8.23 -1.39 15.05
C LYS A 906 -8.58 0.09 14.94
N MET A 907 -9.72 0.50 15.51
CA MET A 907 -10.03 1.92 15.69
C MET A 907 -8.78 2.64 16.20
N ALA A 908 -8.47 3.79 15.59
CA ALA A 908 -7.28 4.55 15.95
C ALA A 908 -7.26 4.77 17.48
N PRO A 909 -6.11 4.58 18.14
CA PRO A 909 -6.02 4.80 19.58
C PRO A 909 -6.35 6.27 19.91
N PRO A 910 -6.81 6.57 21.14
CA PRO A 910 -7.13 7.94 21.52
C PRO A 910 -5.95 8.89 21.27
N GLY A 911 -6.19 10.03 20.62
CA GLY A 911 -5.14 11.03 20.40
C GLY A 911 -5.00 11.93 21.63
N ILE A 912 -3.79 12.36 21.98
CA ILE A 912 -3.58 13.40 23.01
C ILE A 912 -3.59 14.77 22.31
N TYR A 913 -4.32 15.74 22.88
CA TYR A 913 -4.52 17.07 22.33
C TYR A 913 -3.96 18.14 23.27
N GLY A 914 -3.08 18.99 22.73
CA GLY A 914 -2.33 19.97 23.50
C GLY A 914 -1.17 19.36 24.30
N GLU A 915 -0.43 20.21 24.99
CA GLU A 915 0.61 19.77 25.92
C GLU A 915 -0.03 19.36 27.27
N PRO A 916 0.44 18.26 27.90
CA PRO A 916 0.04 17.89 29.25
C PRO A 916 0.52 18.94 30.26
N LYS A 917 -0.32 19.34 31.20
CA LYS A 917 -0.01 20.36 32.20
C LYS A 917 0.21 19.76 33.57
N ILE A 918 1.15 20.33 34.31
CA ILE A 918 1.37 20.12 35.74
C ILE A 918 1.13 21.48 36.41
N ILE A 919 0.08 21.58 37.22
CA ILE A 919 -0.35 22.82 37.86
C ILE A 919 -0.30 22.63 39.38
N PRO A 920 0.66 23.23 40.10
CA PRO A 920 0.62 23.29 41.55
C PRO A 920 -0.48 24.27 41.99
N ASN A 921 -1.24 23.90 43.02
CA ASN A 921 -2.29 24.73 43.62
C ASN A 921 -1.84 25.22 45.00
N ASP A 922 -2.35 26.37 45.43
CA ASP A 922 -2.03 27.01 46.72
C ASP A 922 -2.42 26.17 47.96
N ASP A 923 -3.31 25.18 47.78
CA ASP A 923 -3.74 24.25 48.83
C ASP A 923 -2.79 23.06 49.06
N GLY A 924 -1.65 23.03 48.35
CA GLY A 924 -0.68 21.93 48.43
C GLY A 924 -1.08 20.68 47.63
N THR A 925 -2.05 20.80 46.72
CA THR A 925 -2.35 19.79 45.71
C THR A 925 -1.63 20.07 44.39
N VAL A 926 -1.37 19.04 43.59
CA VAL A 926 -0.80 19.17 42.24
C VAL A 926 -1.75 18.55 41.23
N LEU A 927 -2.26 19.35 40.30
CA LEU A 927 -3.15 18.94 39.22
C LEU A 927 -2.34 18.51 37.99
N LEU A 928 -2.55 17.27 37.55
CA LEU A 928 -2.14 16.78 36.24
C LEU A 928 -3.34 16.87 35.28
N GLU A 929 -3.18 17.53 34.13
CA GLU A 929 -4.25 17.74 33.15
C GLU A 929 -3.78 17.38 31.73
N PHE A 930 -4.59 16.64 30.97
CA PHE A 930 -4.45 16.50 29.51
C PHE A 930 -5.81 16.31 28.83
N ILE A 931 -5.88 16.44 27.51
CA ILE A 931 -7.12 16.21 26.73
C ILE A 931 -6.92 14.99 25.84
N ALA A 932 -7.79 14.00 25.96
CA ALA A 932 -7.87 12.84 25.07
C ALA A 932 -8.91 13.10 23.96
N THR A 933 -8.67 12.54 22.76
CA THR A 933 -9.53 12.75 21.58
C THR A 933 -9.96 11.43 20.94
N GLY A 934 -11.18 11.43 20.40
CA GLY A 934 -11.80 10.27 19.75
C GLY A 934 -12.87 9.61 20.62
N ARG A 935 -13.21 8.34 20.33
CA ARG A 935 -14.13 7.55 21.17
C ARG A 935 -13.37 7.00 22.38
N VAL A 936 -13.14 7.85 23.37
CA VAL A 936 -12.48 7.47 24.63
C VAL A 936 -13.45 6.66 25.49
N ASP A 937 -13.02 5.48 25.93
CA ASP A 937 -13.70 4.67 26.93
C ASP A 937 -13.19 5.08 28.33
N THR A 938 -13.83 6.09 28.91
CA THR A 938 -13.45 6.67 30.21
C THR A 938 -13.49 5.64 31.34
N SER A 939 -14.29 4.57 31.21
CA SER A 939 -14.38 3.49 32.20
C SER A 939 -13.14 2.60 32.26
N LYS A 940 -12.32 2.59 31.19
CA LYS A 940 -11.07 1.82 31.10
C LYS A 940 -9.81 2.64 31.38
N THR A 941 -9.90 3.98 31.41
CA THR A 941 -8.76 4.86 31.66
C THR A 941 -8.11 4.55 33.00
N LYS A 942 -6.78 4.42 33.02
CA LYS A 942 -5.98 4.13 34.21
C LYS A 942 -4.90 5.17 34.44
N TRP A 943 -4.53 5.39 35.70
CA TRP A 943 -3.43 6.25 36.10
C TRP A 943 -2.40 5.42 36.88
N PHE A 944 -1.13 5.80 36.77
CA PHE A 944 -0.01 5.10 37.39
C PHE A 944 0.94 6.10 38.05
N PHE A 945 1.59 5.68 39.14
CA PHE A 945 2.75 6.32 39.74
C PHE A 945 3.93 5.33 39.69
N GLY A 946 4.95 5.66 38.89
CA GLY A 946 5.88 4.68 38.33
C GLY A 946 5.12 3.58 37.59
N GLU A 947 5.36 2.32 37.96
CA GLU A 947 4.64 1.15 37.44
C GLU A 947 3.38 0.79 38.27
N THR A 948 3.06 1.53 39.33
CA THR A 948 1.95 1.21 40.26
C THR A 948 0.65 1.87 39.81
N ASP A 949 -0.40 1.08 39.57
CA ASP A 949 -1.76 1.55 39.26
C ASP A 949 -2.34 2.33 40.46
N ILE A 950 -2.85 3.55 40.24
CA ILE A 950 -3.41 4.43 41.27
C ILE A 950 -4.89 4.73 40.99
N THR A 951 -5.69 4.79 42.05
CA THR A 951 -7.15 5.01 42.01
C THR A 951 -7.55 6.21 42.85
N SER A 952 -8.72 6.81 42.57
CA SER A 952 -9.24 7.93 43.36
C SER A 952 -9.49 7.53 44.81
N ASP A 953 -8.81 8.18 45.74
CA ASP A 953 -8.79 7.87 47.17
C ASP A 953 -8.47 9.12 48.03
N SER A 954 -7.91 8.94 49.24
CA SER A 954 -7.50 10.05 50.10
C SER A 954 -6.21 10.77 49.67
N GLY A 955 -5.45 10.18 48.73
CA GLY A 955 -4.18 10.65 48.21
C GLY A 955 -4.21 11.12 46.76
N TYR A 956 -5.21 10.70 45.96
CA TYR A 956 -5.39 11.07 44.56
C TYR A 956 -6.87 11.29 44.22
N LYS A 957 -7.18 12.24 43.34
CA LYS A 957 -8.55 12.47 42.84
C LYS A 957 -8.57 12.68 41.33
N MET A 958 -9.02 11.67 40.59
CA MET A 958 -9.15 11.73 39.15
C MET A 958 -10.58 12.02 38.69
N SER A 959 -10.71 12.70 37.55
CA SER A 959 -11.99 12.95 36.90
C SER A 959 -11.85 13.10 35.39
N SER A 960 -12.95 12.96 34.67
CA SER A 960 -13.04 13.20 33.23
C SER A 960 -14.27 14.03 32.88
N SER A 961 -14.10 15.12 32.11
CA SER A 961 -15.20 15.89 31.50
C SER A 961 -15.20 15.71 29.98
N ASP A 962 -16.38 15.65 29.38
CA ASP A 962 -16.55 15.80 27.93
C ASP A 962 -16.57 17.31 27.62
N GLU A 963 -15.58 17.78 26.86
CA GLU A 963 -15.43 19.18 26.44
C GLU A 963 -16.17 19.43 25.10
N GLY A 964 -16.93 18.45 24.60
CA GLY A 964 -17.56 18.46 23.29
C GLY A 964 -16.60 18.06 22.17
N GLY A 965 -17.14 17.83 20.96
CA GLY A 965 -16.33 17.52 19.78
C GLY A 965 -15.45 16.27 19.91
N LYS A 966 -15.87 15.29 20.74
CA LYS A 966 -15.11 14.06 21.07
C LYS A 966 -13.75 14.36 21.73
N ARG A 967 -13.69 15.42 22.54
CA ARG A 967 -12.57 15.76 23.43
C ARG A 967 -12.97 15.46 24.86
N PHE A 968 -12.19 14.64 25.54
CA PHE A 968 -12.40 14.34 26.96
C PHE A 968 -11.20 14.85 27.75
N LYS A 969 -11.42 15.87 28.58
CA LYS A 969 -10.42 16.39 29.51
C LYS A 969 -10.25 15.38 30.64
N MET A 970 -9.00 14.97 30.87
CA MET A 970 -8.59 14.01 31.90
C MET A 970 -7.80 14.77 32.96
N THR A 971 -8.15 14.58 34.23
CA THR A 971 -7.43 15.20 35.36
C THR A 971 -7.10 14.20 36.46
N CYS A 972 -5.97 14.42 37.13
CA CYS A 972 -5.57 13.74 38.36
C CYS A 972 -4.98 14.76 39.34
N HIS A 973 -5.66 15.00 40.46
CA HIS A 973 -5.13 15.80 41.56
C HIS A 973 -4.35 14.90 42.51
N ILE A 974 -3.07 15.20 42.70
CA ILE A 974 -2.24 14.61 43.75
C ILE A 974 -2.54 15.38 45.04
N LEU A 975 -3.24 14.73 45.98
CA LEU A 975 -3.67 15.34 47.23
C LEU A 975 -2.57 15.27 48.28
N LYS A 976 -2.36 16.35 49.04
CA LYS A 976 -1.28 16.45 50.07
C LYS A 976 0.07 16.05 49.47
N PHE A 977 0.55 16.82 48.50
CA PHE A 977 1.79 16.51 47.80
C PHE A 977 2.98 16.59 48.77
N ASP A 978 3.83 15.57 48.75
CA ASP A 978 5.08 15.52 49.50
C ASP A 978 6.19 14.84 48.67
N LYS A 979 7.39 14.75 49.25
CA LYS A 979 8.55 14.16 48.58
C LYS A 979 8.37 12.67 48.21
N SER A 980 7.51 11.92 48.89
CA SER A 980 7.23 10.52 48.57
C SER A 980 6.34 10.37 47.33
N LYS A 981 5.58 11.42 46.99
CA LYS A 981 4.72 11.50 45.79
C LYS A 981 5.40 12.15 44.58
N ALA A 982 6.68 12.50 44.67
CA ALA A 982 7.46 12.97 43.53
C ALA A 982 7.99 11.79 42.71
N GLY A 983 7.90 11.88 41.39
CA GLY A 983 8.27 10.82 40.45
C GLY A 983 7.53 10.91 39.12
N GLU A 984 7.58 9.83 38.34
CA GLU A 984 6.86 9.72 37.07
C GLU A 984 5.40 9.29 37.31
N TYR A 985 4.46 9.99 36.69
CA TYR A 985 3.05 9.64 36.62
C TYR A 985 2.66 9.34 35.17
N LYS A 986 1.79 8.35 34.95
CA LYS A 986 1.38 7.96 33.60
C LYS A 986 -0.12 7.71 33.54
N ALA A 987 -0.80 8.26 32.54
CA ALA A 987 -2.20 7.95 32.23
C ALA A 987 -2.25 7.05 31.00
N LYS A 988 -3.04 5.96 31.03
CA LYS A 988 -3.40 5.15 29.87
C LYS A 988 -4.87 5.37 29.52
N VAL A 989 -5.14 5.76 28.28
CA VAL A 989 -6.49 6.00 27.74
C VAL A 989 -6.82 5.00 26.64
N PHE A 990 -8.08 4.56 26.60
CA PHE A 990 -8.53 3.46 25.73
C PHE A 990 -9.64 3.90 24.80
N SER A 991 -9.75 3.23 23.65
CA SER A 991 -10.94 3.23 22.78
C SER A 991 -11.45 1.79 22.63
N GLY A 992 -12.44 1.57 21.76
CA GLY A 992 -13.00 0.23 21.51
C GLY A 992 -11.96 -0.82 21.14
N ASP A 993 -10.90 -0.44 20.39
CA ASP A 993 -9.91 -1.38 19.83
C ASP A 993 -8.43 -0.96 20.03
N GLY A 994 -8.11 0.08 20.81
CA GLY A 994 -6.74 0.58 20.97
C GLY A 994 -6.47 1.41 22.23
N GLU A 995 -5.19 1.56 22.61
CA GLU A 995 -4.72 2.36 23.76
C GLU A 995 -3.68 3.43 23.36
N ASN A 996 -3.59 4.49 24.15
CA ASN A 996 -2.50 5.48 24.12
C ASN A 996 -2.14 5.91 25.55
N SER A 997 -1.01 6.58 25.77
CA SER A 997 -0.59 7.02 27.10
C SER A 997 0.08 8.39 27.16
N CYS A 998 -0.16 9.11 28.25
CA CYS A 998 0.44 10.40 28.60
C CYS A 998 1.33 10.25 29.82
N THR A 999 2.53 10.84 29.85
CA THR A 999 3.46 10.79 30.99
C THR A 999 3.74 12.20 31.53
N PHE A 1000 3.83 12.32 32.86
CA PHE A 1000 4.15 13.54 33.60
C PHE A 1000 5.32 13.25 34.55
N THR A 1001 6.31 14.15 34.63
CA THR A 1001 7.38 14.05 35.64
C THR A 1001 7.15 15.10 36.72
N VAL A 1002 6.72 14.66 37.91
CA VAL A 1002 6.39 15.56 39.03
C VAL A 1002 7.56 15.58 40.00
N ASN A 1003 8.32 16.67 39.98
CA ASN A 1003 9.48 16.86 40.86
C ASN A 1003 9.05 17.46 42.21
N CYS A 1004 9.76 17.11 43.29
CA CYS A 1004 9.59 17.79 44.58
C CYS A 1004 10.34 19.14 44.54
N GLY A 1005 9.58 20.24 44.56
CA GLY A 1005 10.07 21.60 44.80
C GLY A 1005 10.99 22.23 43.74
N ASN A 1006 11.30 23.51 43.93
CA ASN A 1006 12.11 24.33 43.03
C ASN A 1006 13.61 24.09 43.27
N ALA A 1007 14.13 23.01 42.68
CA ALA A 1007 15.57 22.75 42.63
C ALA A 1007 16.34 23.96 42.06
N PRO A 1008 17.59 24.24 42.51
CA PRO A 1008 18.35 25.40 42.02
C PRO A 1008 18.57 25.36 40.51
N GLU A 1009 18.28 26.45 39.81
CA GLU A 1009 18.37 26.55 38.34
C GLU A 1009 19.71 27.18 37.94
N PHE A 1010 20.42 26.62 36.95
CA PHE A 1010 21.68 27.20 36.46
C PHE A 1010 21.43 28.28 35.41
N TYR A 1011 22.13 29.42 35.51
CA TYR A 1011 22.03 30.51 34.52
C TYR A 1011 22.66 30.18 33.17
N ASP A 1012 23.80 29.48 33.19
CA ASP A 1012 24.62 29.20 32.03
C ASP A 1012 25.48 27.96 32.23
N LYS A 1013 26.05 27.43 31.14
CA LYS A 1013 27.01 26.32 31.19
C LYS A 1013 28.26 26.71 32.01
N PRO A 1014 28.97 25.75 32.65
CA PRO A 1014 30.17 26.05 33.41
C PRO A 1014 31.26 26.72 32.57
N LYS A 1015 32.05 27.60 33.19
CA LYS A 1015 33.12 28.34 32.51
C LYS A 1015 34.47 28.12 33.18
N ILE A 1016 35.48 27.76 32.38
CA ILE A 1016 36.89 27.75 32.81
C ILE A 1016 37.46 29.15 32.61
N VAL A 1017 38.21 29.66 33.59
CA VAL A 1017 38.95 30.93 33.51
C VAL A 1017 40.34 30.72 34.09
N GLN A 1018 41.38 31.03 33.30
CA GLN A 1018 42.75 31.07 33.80
C GLN A 1018 43.02 32.41 34.51
N LYS A 1019 43.85 32.39 35.54
CA LYS A 1019 44.37 33.55 36.29
C LYS A 1019 45.87 33.35 36.54
N ASP A 1020 46.53 34.42 36.98
CA ASP A 1020 47.95 34.45 37.37
C ASP A 1020 48.85 33.79 36.30
N ASP A 1021 48.67 34.23 35.06
CA ASP A 1021 49.33 33.74 33.84
C ASP A 1021 49.25 32.21 33.63
N GLY A 1022 48.13 31.62 34.06
CA GLY A 1022 47.85 30.19 33.94
C GLY A 1022 48.12 29.39 35.23
N ASN A 1023 48.77 29.99 36.24
CA ASN A 1023 49.06 29.31 37.50
C ASN A 1023 47.81 29.01 38.34
N ILE A 1024 46.65 29.61 38.04
CA ILE A 1024 45.38 29.24 38.69
C ILE A 1024 44.30 29.00 37.63
N ILE A 1025 43.65 27.83 37.69
CA ILE A 1025 42.47 27.50 36.90
C ILE A 1025 41.23 27.62 37.77
N CYS A 1026 40.30 28.48 37.37
CA CYS A 1026 39.07 28.78 38.08
C CYS A 1026 37.86 28.28 37.27
N ILE A 1027 37.20 27.23 37.74
CA ILE A 1027 35.92 26.77 37.20
C ILE A 1027 34.79 27.54 37.90
N LYS A 1028 33.89 28.12 37.09
CA LYS A 1028 32.78 28.98 37.52
C LYS A 1028 31.44 28.36 37.14
N VAL A 1029 30.52 28.31 38.10
CA VAL A 1029 29.13 27.84 37.92
C VAL A 1029 28.20 28.82 38.61
N ARG A 1030 27.10 29.22 37.95
CA ARG A 1030 26.13 30.18 38.49
C ARG A 1030 24.75 29.55 38.57
N ALA A 1031 24.12 29.61 39.74
CA ALA A 1031 22.76 29.09 39.96
C ALA A 1031 21.91 30.08 40.76
N LYS A 1032 20.59 30.01 40.60
CA LYS A 1032 19.59 30.76 41.38
C LYS A 1032 18.63 29.82 42.10
N SER A 1033 18.13 30.28 43.24
CA SER A 1033 17.03 29.63 43.95
C SER A 1033 16.46 30.61 44.96
N HIS A 1034 15.14 30.52 45.18
CA HIS A 1034 14.46 31.21 46.26
C HIS A 1034 14.80 30.66 47.68
N LEU A 1035 15.56 29.55 47.78
CA LEU A 1035 16.02 28.95 49.03
C LEU A 1035 17.56 28.91 49.12
N GLU A 1036 18.08 28.83 50.34
CA GLU A 1036 19.52 28.63 50.58
C GLU A 1036 20.01 27.34 49.89
N MET A 1037 21.10 27.46 49.12
CA MET A 1037 21.67 26.38 48.34
C MET A 1037 23.17 26.18 48.62
N LYS A 1038 23.65 24.96 48.41
CA LYS A 1038 25.06 24.56 48.59
C LYS A 1038 25.53 23.76 47.38
N ALA A 1039 26.81 23.87 47.04
CA ALA A 1039 27.42 23.16 45.91
C ALA A 1039 28.41 22.08 46.39
N GLU A 1040 28.39 20.94 45.71
CA GLU A 1040 29.35 19.85 45.86
C GLU A 1040 30.07 19.59 44.53
N TRP A 1041 31.39 19.45 44.58
CA TRP A 1041 32.25 19.31 43.42
C TRP A 1041 32.82 17.91 43.32
N PHE A 1042 32.94 17.39 42.09
CA PHE A 1042 33.44 16.06 41.78
C PHE A 1042 34.46 16.12 40.64
N LYS A 1043 35.48 15.26 40.68
CA LYS A 1043 36.49 15.02 39.63
C LYS A 1043 36.41 13.54 39.26
N ASP A 1044 36.06 13.23 38.02
CA ASP A 1044 35.81 11.86 37.53
C ASP A 1044 34.95 11.03 38.50
N GLU A 1045 33.77 11.57 38.81
CA GLU A 1045 32.78 11.01 39.73
C GLU A 1045 33.21 10.88 41.21
N LYS A 1046 34.45 11.24 41.59
CA LYS A 1046 34.93 11.27 42.98
C LYS A 1046 34.74 12.65 43.62
N PRO A 1047 34.21 12.76 44.85
CA PRO A 1047 33.99 14.05 45.50
C PRO A 1047 35.31 14.76 45.86
N ILE A 1048 35.37 16.05 45.58
CA ILE A 1048 36.52 16.92 45.85
C ILE A 1048 36.36 17.56 47.24
N LYS A 1049 37.43 17.53 48.04
CA LYS A 1049 37.55 18.32 49.27
C LYS A 1049 38.53 19.47 49.06
N GLY A 1050 38.34 20.56 49.81
CA GLY A 1050 39.29 21.68 49.82
C GLY A 1050 40.67 21.23 50.31
N THR A 1051 41.72 21.76 49.68
CA THR A 1051 43.14 21.55 50.02
C THR A 1051 43.90 22.86 49.79
N ASP A 1052 45.17 22.95 50.18
CA ASP A 1052 46.00 24.13 49.89
C ASP A 1052 46.05 24.45 48.39
N ARG A 1053 45.97 23.40 47.56
CA ARG A 1053 45.99 23.46 46.09
C ARG A 1053 44.61 23.70 45.47
N ILE A 1054 43.52 23.24 46.10
CA ILE A 1054 42.15 23.29 45.58
C ILE A 1054 41.24 24.06 46.52
N LYS A 1055 40.82 25.26 46.13
CA LYS A 1055 39.93 26.13 46.91
C LYS A 1055 38.51 26.10 46.35
N ILE A 1056 37.53 25.81 47.21
CA ILE A 1056 36.10 25.85 46.88
C ILE A 1056 35.49 27.07 47.57
N THR A 1057 34.83 27.96 46.83
CA THR A 1057 34.16 29.14 47.40
C THR A 1057 32.81 29.43 46.72
N SER A 1058 31.93 30.14 47.44
CA SER A 1058 30.64 30.64 46.94
C SER A 1058 30.52 32.13 47.22
N LYS A 1059 29.99 32.89 46.26
CA LYS A 1059 29.76 34.35 46.36
C LYS A 1059 28.39 34.69 45.77
N LYS A 1060 27.74 35.77 46.20
CA LYS A 1060 26.56 36.28 45.49
C LYS A 1060 26.94 36.67 44.06
N ASP A 1061 26.07 36.39 43.09
CA ASP A 1061 26.27 36.88 41.72
C ASP A 1061 26.10 38.40 41.68
N SER A 1062 26.99 39.09 40.97
CA SER A 1062 26.87 40.53 40.75
C SER A 1062 25.80 40.88 39.71
N LYS A 1063 25.31 39.89 38.95
CA LYS A 1063 24.32 40.07 37.87
C LYS A 1063 22.88 39.77 38.28
N ASP A 1064 22.65 39.10 39.40
CA ASP A 1064 21.32 38.77 39.90
C ASP A 1064 21.34 38.65 41.44
N LYS A 1065 20.32 39.21 42.10
CA LYS A 1065 20.22 39.27 43.57
C LYS A 1065 19.99 37.90 44.21
N ASP A 1066 19.34 36.99 43.47
CA ASP A 1066 19.00 35.64 43.93
C ASP A 1066 19.97 34.58 43.35
N GLY A 1067 21.02 35.04 42.66
CA GLY A 1067 22.08 34.22 42.11
C GLY A 1067 23.26 33.98 43.07
N ILE A 1068 23.81 32.77 43.06
CA ILE A 1068 25.06 32.39 43.69
C ILE A 1068 26.05 31.87 42.64
N LEU A 1069 27.26 32.43 42.67
CA LEU A 1069 28.43 32.02 41.91
C LEU A 1069 29.29 31.07 42.75
N PHE A 1070 29.38 29.81 42.31
CA PHE A 1070 30.26 28.79 42.86
C PHE A 1070 31.57 28.73 42.06
N LEU A 1071 32.68 28.60 42.79
CA LEU A 1071 34.04 28.65 42.27
C LEU A 1071 34.85 27.44 42.78
N LEU A 1072 35.50 26.74 41.86
CA LEU A 1072 36.55 25.76 42.15
C LEU A 1072 37.87 26.30 41.55
N GLU A 1073 38.83 26.62 42.40
CA GLU A 1073 40.15 27.16 42.00
C GLU A 1073 41.24 26.11 42.23
N ILE A 1074 41.96 25.74 41.18
CA ILE A 1074 43.10 24.82 41.17
C ILE A 1074 44.37 25.65 41.00
N ILE A 1075 45.20 25.71 42.03
CA ILE A 1075 46.47 26.44 42.06
C ILE A 1075 47.58 25.49 41.61
N GLY A 1076 48.49 25.93 40.74
CA GLY A 1076 49.50 25.06 40.14
C GLY A 1076 48.87 23.86 39.45
N PRO A 1077 48.14 24.06 38.33
CA PRO A 1077 47.52 22.98 37.58
C PRO A 1077 48.57 21.96 37.11
N GLN A 1078 48.25 20.68 37.27
CA GLN A 1078 49.11 19.56 36.88
C GLN A 1078 48.39 18.71 35.84
N LYS A 1079 49.11 17.91 35.04
CA LYS A 1079 48.49 17.07 34.00
C LYS A 1079 47.36 16.17 34.53
N ASP A 1080 47.52 15.65 35.74
CA ASP A 1080 46.50 14.82 36.40
C ASP A 1080 45.19 15.58 36.70
N ASP A 1081 45.13 16.91 36.54
CA ASP A 1081 43.91 17.72 36.61
C ASP A 1081 43.08 17.72 35.33
N GLU A 1082 43.56 17.13 34.23
CA GLU A 1082 42.69 16.80 33.09
C GLU A 1082 41.65 15.78 33.53
N ALA A 1083 40.39 16.20 33.56
CA ALA A 1083 39.32 15.42 34.18
C ALA A 1083 37.94 15.91 33.75
N LYS A 1084 36.92 15.09 33.98
CA LYS A 1084 35.52 15.54 33.97
C LYS A 1084 35.17 16.11 35.36
N TYR A 1085 34.97 17.42 35.42
CA TYR A 1085 34.50 18.11 36.62
C TYR A 1085 32.98 18.19 36.62
N LYS A 1086 32.35 17.91 37.76
CA LYS A 1086 30.91 18.01 37.96
C LYS A 1086 30.59 18.84 39.21
N CYS A 1087 29.61 19.73 39.09
CA CYS A 1087 29.08 20.53 40.18
C CYS A 1087 27.61 20.17 40.38
N ILE A 1088 27.25 19.77 41.60
CA ILE A 1088 25.86 19.52 42.01
C ILE A 1088 25.47 20.66 42.96
N VAL A 1089 24.38 21.36 42.65
CA VAL A 1089 23.84 22.44 43.50
C VAL A 1089 22.50 21.99 44.06
N LYS A 1090 22.36 22.04 45.39
CA LYS A 1090 21.20 21.54 46.13
C LYS A 1090 20.68 22.56 47.14
N ASN A 1091 19.37 22.66 47.28
CA ASN A 1091 18.68 23.38 48.36
C ASN A 1091 17.87 22.39 49.22
N ALA A 1092 16.95 22.88 50.06
CA ALA A 1092 16.08 22.01 50.86
C ALA A 1092 15.04 21.23 50.03
N GLU A 1093 14.75 21.69 48.82
CA GLU A 1093 13.68 21.16 47.96
C GLU A 1093 14.17 20.16 46.92
N GLY A 1094 15.31 20.42 46.27
CA GLY A 1094 15.88 19.56 45.23
C GLY A 1094 17.33 19.88 44.88
N GLN A 1095 17.81 19.26 43.80
CA GLN A 1095 19.16 19.48 43.28
C GLN A 1095 19.22 19.42 41.75
N ASN A 1096 20.16 20.16 41.16
CA ASN A 1096 20.53 20.06 39.76
C ASN A 1096 22.05 19.90 39.63
N GLN A 1097 22.52 19.38 38.48
CA GLN A 1097 23.94 19.21 38.21
C GLN A 1097 24.38 19.75 36.84
N GLN A 1098 25.64 20.18 36.74
CA GLN A 1098 26.33 20.47 35.48
C GLN A 1098 27.70 19.78 35.46
N SER A 1099 28.24 19.55 34.27
CA SER A 1099 29.59 18.99 34.09
C SER A 1099 30.35 19.68 32.96
N LEU A 1100 31.68 19.66 33.05
CA LEU A 1100 32.61 20.10 32.01
C LEU A 1100 33.82 19.16 31.97
N ASN A 1101 34.55 19.16 30.86
CA ASN A 1101 35.85 18.50 30.77
C ASN A 1101 36.96 19.58 30.80
N LEU A 1102 37.96 19.41 31.65
CA LEU A 1102 39.19 20.20 31.63
C LEU A 1102 40.25 19.41 30.87
N VAL A 1103 40.88 20.06 29.88
CA VAL A 1103 41.94 19.50 29.02
C VAL A 1103 42.96 20.61 28.79
N PHE A 1104 44.25 20.29 28.86
CA PHE A 1104 45.33 21.21 28.48
C PHE A 1104 45.60 21.10 26.97
N GLY A 1105 45.83 22.24 26.33
CA GLY A 1105 46.20 22.32 24.90
C GLY A 1105 47.71 22.40 24.70
#